data_AF-A0A973UZ75-F1
#
_entry.id   AF-A0A973UZ75-F1
#
_cell.length_a   1.000
_cell.length_b   1.000
_cell.length_c   1.000
_cell.angle_alpha   90.00
_cell.angle_beta   90.00
_cell.angle_gamma   90.00
#
_symmetry.space_group_name_H-M   'P 1'
#
loop_
_entity.id
_entity.type
_entity.pdbx_description
1 polymer ?
#
loop_
_entity_poly.entity_id
_entity_poly.type
_entity_poly.pdbx_seq_one_letter_code
_entity_poly.pdbx_strand_id
1 'polypeptide(L)'
;MGLADKLKRKLRTFMERPGATVSLAPFEALLPKIDALEEELRALTDDEFTERANALRERLSADAPEEPAEQRAYVDAHSRVKPAPIDDDDLVEICALGREAGRRALDERAFDTQLLGAMAMLAGTVAEMATGEGKTLAAAIAAYGYVARGSRVQVMTVNDYLAGRDAAWMRRVYELLGVSVGAIEEASTHDERAEAYAKDVTYVSVSEAGFDFLRDQLVLDPAEQVMPRLSTLIVDEVDFVVIDEARVPMVLAGSVDDTVSPAAAAAAVVAQMTPGRHYRVIEDGRNVQLTEAGAQLAEREMDVDDLYSKDHLEHLTAVNLALHARALLRQDVDYIVRAGQVQLVDGFRGRVAQRRRWPDGLQAAVEAKEGLHVTAEGEILATVTVQGFIGLYPTLCGMTGTAVIVGDELREFYKLEVTVIPPNTPSIRIDEPDRVYATAEEKEEAIIAEVAEAHEQGRPVLIGTLDVAESERLAEALRGREIECVVLNAKNDAEEAKIIAEAGALGRVTVSTQMAGRGTDIRLGGKDEKDRDQVVEQGGLYVIGAGRHDSRRVDDQLRGRAGRQGDPGGSVFFVSPEDTLIVRNSEPFDGPTAADGRMSGPAVDYAVSHAQKVAEGVAFEIHRNTWKYGILVERQRQLLAVRRRELLHTDLAAQWIREANKEDWDEVVEAVGEEQAERTARQLALAVLDRGWADHLAMLSDVREGVHLRALGRQDPLDEYHRLAIPAFKELLDGIEGKTVDLFEESEVTDPEWTTADSGLPRPTSTWTYMVHDNPFGSEIERFITAAARALLGK
;
A
#
# COMPACT_ATOMS: atom_id res chain seq x y z
N MET A 1 -7.98 17.08 43.61
CA MET A 1 -7.91 17.73 42.27
C MET A 1 -9.31 17.76 41.67
N GLY A 2 -9.84 18.96 41.43
CA GLY A 2 -11.23 19.15 40.99
C GLY A 2 -11.44 18.78 39.52
N LEU A 3 -12.69 18.47 39.16
CA LEU A 3 -13.14 18.16 37.79
C LEU A 3 -12.69 19.23 36.77
N ALA A 4 -12.63 20.49 37.20
CA ALA A 4 -12.19 21.62 36.41
C ALA A 4 -10.68 21.62 36.07
N ASP A 5 -9.81 21.11 36.96
CA ASP A 5 -8.38 20.97 36.68
C ASP A 5 -8.11 19.80 35.74
N LYS A 6 -8.88 18.71 35.85
CA LYS A 6 -8.83 17.60 34.87
C LYS A 6 -9.27 18.06 33.48
N LEU A 7 -10.32 18.88 33.38
CA LEU A 7 -10.78 19.44 32.11
C LEU A 7 -9.75 20.42 31.53
N LYS A 8 -9.20 21.33 32.35
CA LYS A 8 -8.15 22.25 31.92
C LYS A 8 -6.88 21.54 31.47
N ARG A 9 -6.47 20.46 32.15
CA ARG A 9 -5.31 19.66 31.73
C ARG A 9 -5.58 18.93 30.42
N LYS A 10 -6.76 18.31 30.24
CA LYS A 10 -7.16 17.71 28.96
C LYS A 10 -7.18 18.73 27.82
N LEU A 11 -7.76 19.91 28.04
CA LEU A 11 -7.76 21.02 27.08
C LEU A 11 -6.35 21.54 26.80
N ARG A 12 -5.48 21.62 27.81
CA ARG A 12 -4.10 22.05 27.64
C ARG A 12 -3.27 21.04 26.86
N THR A 13 -3.40 19.74 27.14
CA THR A 13 -2.73 18.67 26.37
C THR A 13 -3.24 18.62 24.92
N PHE A 14 -4.53 18.88 24.70
CA PHE A 14 -5.13 18.99 23.37
C PHE A 14 -4.69 20.25 22.60
N MET A 15 -4.39 21.35 23.32
CA MET A 15 -3.83 22.58 22.74
C MET A 15 -2.30 22.54 22.57
N GLU A 16 -1.58 21.78 23.39
CA GLU A 16 -0.12 21.62 23.35
C GLU A 16 0.33 20.67 22.21
N ARG A 17 -0.55 19.80 21.71
CA ARG A 17 -0.28 18.87 20.59
C ARG A 17 -1.49 18.77 19.64
N PRO A 18 -1.72 19.77 18.77
CA PRO A 18 -2.82 19.73 17.81
C PRO A 18 -2.70 18.47 16.93
N GLY A 19 -3.71 17.59 16.99
CA GLY A 19 -3.77 16.36 16.19
C GLY A 19 -3.56 15.04 16.96
N ALA A 20 -3.05 15.08 18.19
CA ALA A 20 -2.98 13.89 19.03
C ALA A 20 -4.38 13.50 19.55
N THR A 21 -4.77 12.25 19.35
CA THR A 21 -6.07 11.73 19.83
C THR A 21 -5.98 11.07 21.20
N VAL A 22 -4.77 10.64 21.60
CA VAL A 22 -4.50 9.90 22.84
C VAL A 22 -3.44 10.62 23.67
N SER A 23 -3.64 10.61 24.99
CA SER A 23 -2.72 11.22 25.96
C SER A 23 -1.62 10.24 26.36
N LEU A 24 -0.36 10.69 26.34
CA LEU A 24 0.79 9.92 26.82
C LEU A 24 0.92 9.82 28.35
N ALA A 25 0.27 10.72 29.09
CA ALA A 25 0.44 10.82 30.54
C ALA A 25 0.31 9.49 31.33
N PRO A 26 -0.59 8.54 30.98
CA PRO A 26 -0.63 7.23 31.63
C PRO A 26 0.65 6.42 31.41
N PHE A 27 1.18 6.41 30.18
CA PHE A 27 2.41 5.68 29.82
C PHE A 27 3.65 6.34 30.43
N GLU A 28 3.72 7.67 30.42
CA GLU A 28 4.82 8.42 31.06
C GLU A 28 4.93 8.12 32.56
N ALA A 29 3.81 7.85 33.23
CA ALA A 29 3.79 7.50 34.65
C ALA A 29 4.39 6.11 34.94
N LEU A 30 4.53 5.25 33.94
CA LEU A 30 5.09 3.90 34.06
C LEU A 30 6.61 3.86 33.89
N LEU A 31 7.21 4.85 33.22
CA LEU A 31 8.66 4.88 32.93
C LEU A 31 9.54 4.68 34.19
N PRO A 32 9.29 5.33 35.34
CA PRO A 32 10.12 5.13 36.52
C PRO A 32 10.02 3.70 37.09
N LYS A 33 8.88 3.02 36.90
CA LYS A 33 8.73 1.61 37.30
C LYS A 33 9.54 0.70 36.38
N ILE A 34 9.59 1.01 35.08
CA ILE A 34 10.38 0.27 34.10
C ILE A 34 11.87 0.40 34.42
N ASP A 35 12.35 1.61 34.70
CA ASP A 35 13.75 1.87 35.09
C ASP A 35 14.15 1.08 36.35
N ALA A 36 13.22 0.92 37.30
CA ALA A 36 13.49 0.21 38.55
C ALA A 36 13.79 -1.30 38.36
N LEU A 37 13.32 -1.90 37.26
CA LEU A 37 13.57 -3.30 36.94
C LEU A 37 14.89 -3.53 36.20
N GLU A 38 15.55 -2.48 35.70
CA GLU A 38 16.74 -2.63 34.85
C GLU A 38 17.91 -3.32 35.58
N GLU A 39 18.21 -2.93 36.81
CA GLU A 39 19.35 -3.48 37.54
C GLU A 39 19.14 -4.96 37.87
N GLU A 40 17.90 -5.37 38.15
CA GLU A 40 17.54 -6.78 38.36
C GLU A 40 17.71 -7.58 37.07
N LEU A 41 17.11 -7.12 35.97
CA LEU A 41 17.18 -7.80 34.68
C LEU A 41 18.60 -7.86 34.13
N ARG A 42 19.40 -6.82 34.35
CA ARG A 42 20.81 -6.76 33.93
C ARG A 42 21.70 -7.78 34.66
N ALA A 43 21.34 -8.15 35.88
CA ALA A 43 22.10 -9.12 36.67
C ALA A 43 21.90 -10.57 36.19
N LEU A 44 20.84 -10.85 35.42
CA LEU A 44 20.54 -12.18 34.90
C LEU A 44 21.48 -12.59 33.77
N THR A 45 21.78 -13.87 33.66
CA THR A 45 22.38 -14.45 32.44
C THR A 45 21.39 -14.43 31.27
N ASP A 46 21.84 -14.70 30.04
CA ASP A 46 20.95 -14.75 28.87
C ASP A 46 19.89 -15.88 29.00
N ASP A 47 20.28 -17.02 29.57
CA ASP A 47 19.37 -18.14 29.79
C ASP A 47 18.29 -17.78 30.84
N GLU A 48 18.70 -17.23 32.00
CA GLU A 48 17.78 -16.78 33.06
C GLU A 48 16.86 -15.66 32.58
N PHE A 49 17.38 -14.75 31.74
CA PHE A 49 16.59 -13.67 31.13
C PHE A 49 15.52 -14.23 30.19
N THR A 50 15.90 -15.20 29.35
CA THR A 50 14.97 -15.86 28.42
C THR A 50 13.91 -16.65 29.17
N GLU A 51 14.28 -17.34 30.26
CA GLU A 51 13.33 -18.00 31.16
C GLU A 51 12.34 -17.01 31.78
N ARG A 52 12.80 -15.81 32.18
CA ARG A 52 11.92 -14.76 32.71
C ARG A 52 10.92 -14.27 31.66
N ALA A 53 11.37 -14.05 30.42
CA ALA A 53 10.49 -13.66 29.32
C ALA A 53 9.45 -14.75 29.00
N ASN A 54 9.86 -16.01 28.95
CA ASN A 54 8.96 -17.15 28.75
C ASN A 54 7.93 -17.29 29.89
N ALA A 55 8.35 -17.10 31.14
CA ALA A 55 7.43 -17.14 32.29
C ALA A 55 6.36 -16.05 32.21
N LEU A 56 6.71 -14.85 31.72
CA LEU A 56 5.73 -13.79 31.46
C LEU A 56 4.74 -14.21 30.36
N ARG A 57 5.24 -14.76 29.25
CA ARG A 57 4.42 -15.25 28.15
C ARG A 57 3.46 -16.36 28.59
N GLU A 58 3.92 -17.33 29.37
CA GLU A 58 3.07 -18.39 29.92
C GLU A 58 1.97 -17.83 30.82
N ARG A 59 2.31 -16.86 31.69
CA ARG A 59 1.35 -16.18 32.56
C ARG A 59 0.27 -15.42 31.76
N LEU A 60 0.69 -14.57 30.83
CA LEU A 60 -0.23 -13.71 30.07
C LEU A 60 -1.05 -14.46 29.02
N SER A 61 -0.51 -15.53 28.44
CA SER A 61 -1.26 -16.36 27.49
C SER A 61 -2.30 -17.26 28.17
N ALA A 62 -2.07 -17.68 29.42
CA ALA A 62 -3.05 -18.44 30.20
C ALA A 62 -4.28 -17.59 30.58
N ASP A 63 -4.07 -16.29 30.79
CA ASP A 63 -5.14 -15.32 31.11
C ASP A 63 -5.81 -14.73 29.85
N ALA A 64 -5.34 -15.08 28.65
CA ALA A 64 -5.93 -14.63 27.41
C ALA A 64 -7.35 -15.26 27.25
N PRO A 65 -8.40 -14.44 27.03
CA PRO A 65 -9.75 -14.97 26.88
C PRO A 65 -9.81 -15.94 25.69
N GLU A 66 -10.44 -17.12 25.88
CA GLU A 66 -10.83 -17.97 24.75
C GLU A 66 -11.71 -17.14 23.82
N GLU A 67 -11.25 -16.93 22.58
CA GLU A 67 -12.02 -16.12 21.63
C GLU A 67 -13.39 -16.77 21.35
N PRO A 68 -14.50 -16.03 21.52
CA PRO A 68 -15.84 -16.52 21.22
C PRO A 68 -15.95 -17.12 19.82
N ALA A 69 -16.70 -18.22 19.70
CA ALA A 69 -16.88 -18.93 18.44
C ALA A 69 -17.50 -18.09 17.31
N GLU A 70 -18.18 -17.00 17.64
CA GLU A 70 -18.83 -16.09 16.69
C GLU A 70 -17.88 -15.01 16.13
N GLN A 71 -16.72 -14.77 16.77
CA GLN A 71 -15.60 -13.99 16.21
C GLN A 71 -14.71 -14.81 15.26
N ARG A 72 -15.14 -16.04 14.91
CA ARG A 72 -14.46 -16.92 13.95
C ARG A 72 -14.70 -16.52 12.49
N ALA A 73 -15.62 -15.60 12.21
CA ALA A 73 -15.79 -14.97 10.90
C ALA A 73 -15.01 -13.65 10.82
N TYR A 74 -14.36 -13.41 9.68
CA TYR A 74 -13.58 -12.20 9.41
C TYR A 74 -14.32 -10.94 9.84
N VAL A 75 -13.65 -10.07 10.60
CA VAL A 75 -14.23 -8.83 11.15
C VAL A 75 -14.17 -7.76 10.06
N ASP A 76 -15.30 -7.10 9.74
CA ASP A 76 -15.31 -5.87 8.92
C ASP A 76 -14.46 -4.79 9.63
N ALA A 77 -13.73 -3.95 8.89
CA ALA A 77 -12.96 -2.84 9.45
C ALA A 77 -13.81 -1.95 10.38
N HIS A 78 -15.13 -1.92 10.18
CA HIS A 78 -16.11 -1.20 10.99
C HIS A 78 -16.51 -1.87 12.31
N SER A 79 -16.27 -3.17 12.46
CA SER A 79 -16.55 -3.92 13.69
C SER A 79 -15.30 -4.22 14.51
N ARG A 80 -14.15 -3.61 14.16
CA ARG A 80 -12.93 -3.69 14.96
C ARG A 80 -13.17 -3.18 16.38
N VAL A 81 -12.66 -3.94 17.34
CA VAL A 81 -12.67 -3.60 18.76
C VAL A 81 -11.23 -3.26 19.15
N LYS A 82 -11.03 -2.21 19.96
CA LYS A 82 -9.71 -1.91 20.52
C LYS A 82 -9.18 -3.14 21.28
N PRO A 83 -7.88 -3.43 21.20
CA PRO A 83 -7.30 -4.53 21.98
C PRO A 83 -7.63 -4.34 23.46
N ALA A 84 -7.85 -5.46 24.17
CA ALA A 84 -8.15 -5.41 25.59
C ALA A 84 -7.04 -4.65 26.33
N PRO A 85 -7.38 -3.77 27.30
CA PRO A 85 -6.39 -3.04 28.08
C PRO A 85 -5.39 -4.00 28.73
N ILE A 86 -4.12 -3.61 28.74
CA ILE A 86 -3.06 -4.35 29.43
C ILE A 86 -2.92 -3.75 30.82
N ASP A 87 -2.72 -4.60 31.83
CA ASP A 87 -2.42 -4.13 33.19
C ASP A 87 -1.11 -3.33 33.21
N ASP A 88 -1.06 -2.30 34.05
CA ASP A 88 0.10 -1.41 34.16
C ASP A 88 1.37 -2.19 34.53
N ASP A 89 1.28 -3.21 35.40
CA ASP A 89 2.44 -3.97 35.84
C ASP A 89 2.93 -4.93 34.74
N ASP A 90 2.02 -5.46 33.92
CA ASP A 90 2.36 -6.26 32.73
C ASP A 90 3.03 -5.40 31.64
N LEU A 91 2.51 -4.19 31.39
CA LEU A 91 3.15 -3.23 30.48
C LEU A 91 4.56 -2.87 30.92
N VAL A 92 4.76 -2.64 32.22
CA VAL A 92 6.07 -2.36 32.81
C VAL A 92 7.03 -3.52 32.56
N GLU A 93 6.60 -4.75 32.82
CA GLU A 93 7.43 -5.94 32.65
C GLU A 93 7.79 -6.20 31.18
N ILE A 94 6.82 -6.07 30.27
CA ILE A 94 7.03 -6.18 28.81
C ILE A 94 8.08 -5.18 28.34
N CYS A 95 7.94 -3.91 28.75
CA CYS A 95 8.85 -2.85 28.31
C CYS A 95 10.25 -2.98 28.93
N ALA A 96 10.35 -3.41 30.19
CA ALA A 96 11.63 -3.63 30.86
C ALA A 96 12.42 -4.76 30.20
N LEU A 97 11.76 -5.89 29.91
CA LEU A 97 12.34 -7.00 29.15
C LEU A 97 12.75 -6.56 27.75
N GLY A 98 11.85 -5.88 27.02
CA GLY A 98 12.15 -5.38 25.68
C GLY A 98 13.37 -4.45 25.62
N ARG A 99 13.50 -3.54 26.59
CA ARG A 99 14.65 -2.64 26.71
C ARG A 99 15.96 -3.40 26.96
N GLU A 100 15.96 -4.34 27.90
CA GLU A 100 17.15 -5.11 28.23
C GLU A 100 17.53 -6.08 27.10
N ALA A 101 16.56 -6.66 26.40
CA ALA A 101 16.81 -7.46 25.20
C ALA A 101 17.46 -6.63 24.09
N GLY A 102 16.99 -5.40 23.85
CA GLY A 102 17.62 -4.45 22.93
C GLY A 102 19.07 -4.15 23.32
N ARG A 103 19.33 -3.90 24.61
CA ARG A 103 20.68 -3.65 25.12
C ARG A 103 21.61 -4.83 24.88
N ARG A 104 21.17 -6.06 25.19
CA ARG A 104 22.00 -7.27 25.04
C ARG A 104 22.23 -7.67 23.59
N ALA A 105 21.21 -7.54 22.75
CA ALA A 105 21.25 -7.99 21.36
C ALA A 105 21.91 -6.98 20.43
N LEU A 106 21.67 -5.69 20.63
CA LEU A 106 22.02 -4.62 19.68
C LEU A 106 23.06 -3.64 20.25
N ASP A 107 23.44 -3.78 21.52
CA ASP A 107 24.20 -2.76 22.28
C ASP A 107 23.45 -1.41 22.39
N GLU A 108 22.13 -1.45 22.27
CA GLU A 108 21.26 -0.26 22.28
C GLU A 108 20.27 -0.30 23.45
N ARG A 109 20.41 0.61 24.42
CA ARG A 109 19.38 0.81 25.46
C ARG A 109 18.21 1.58 24.86
N ALA A 110 17.06 0.92 24.69
CA ALA A 110 15.84 1.59 24.22
C ALA A 110 15.50 2.84 25.05
N PHE A 111 15.36 3.99 24.39
CA PHE A 111 14.98 5.26 24.99
C PHE A 111 13.55 5.21 25.55
N ASP A 112 13.24 6.12 26.48
CA ASP A 112 11.89 6.25 27.04
C ASP A 112 10.85 6.53 25.96
N THR A 113 11.21 7.33 24.94
CA THR A 113 10.36 7.62 23.78
C THR A 113 10.02 6.37 22.97
N GLN A 114 10.98 5.45 22.80
CA GLN A 114 10.74 4.16 22.14
C GLN A 114 9.78 3.28 22.94
N LEU A 115 9.90 3.28 24.28
CA LEU A 115 8.96 2.56 25.13
C LEU A 115 7.55 3.16 25.10
N LEU A 116 7.45 4.50 25.06
CA LEU A 116 6.16 5.18 24.85
C LEU A 116 5.54 4.79 23.50
N GLY A 117 6.35 4.66 22.45
CA GLY A 117 5.92 4.15 21.15
C GLY A 117 5.42 2.70 21.23
N ALA A 118 6.15 1.82 21.91
CA ALA A 118 5.75 0.43 22.11
C ALA A 118 4.43 0.31 22.90
N MET A 119 4.28 1.05 24.00
CA MET A 119 3.03 1.10 24.78
C MET A 119 1.86 1.67 23.97
N ALA A 120 2.10 2.68 23.15
CA ALA A 120 1.09 3.23 22.25
C ALA A 120 0.61 2.21 21.22
N MET A 121 1.52 1.43 20.62
CA MET A 121 1.16 0.35 19.71
C MET A 121 0.41 -0.77 20.42
N LEU A 122 0.84 -1.18 21.61
CA LEU A 122 0.15 -2.19 22.43
C LEU A 122 -1.28 -1.79 22.82
N ALA A 123 -1.54 -0.49 22.93
CA ALA A 123 -2.87 0.08 23.14
C ALA A 123 -3.74 0.13 21.86
N GLY A 124 -3.23 -0.36 20.73
CA GLY A 124 -3.96 -0.37 19.44
C GLY A 124 -3.99 0.99 18.75
N THR A 125 -2.96 1.82 18.94
CA THR A 125 -2.87 3.16 18.32
C THR A 125 -1.72 3.23 17.32
N VAL A 126 -1.74 4.25 16.46
CA VAL A 126 -0.61 4.61 15.61
C VAL A 126 0.34 5.48 16.40
N ALA A 127 1.59 5.03 16.56
CA ALA A 127 2.66 5.81 17.17
C ALA A 127 3.31 6.72 16.11
N GLU A 128 3.15 8.04 16.25
CA GLU A 128 3.92 8.98 15.45
C GLU A 128 5.30 9.16 16.06
N MET A 129 6.33 8.64 15.38
CA MET A 129 7.73 8.68 15.76
C MET A 129 8.55 9.14 14.58
N ALA A 130 9.33 10.21 14.74
CA ALA A 130 10.17 10.74 13.66
C ALA A 130 11.20 9.70 13.17
N THR A 131 11.68 9.88 11.94
CA THR A 131 12.68 8.98 11.37
C THR A 131 14.00 9.09 12.13
N GLY A 132 14.61 7.95 12.47
CA GLY A 132 15.80 7.89 13.34
C GLY A 132 15.49 7.84 14.85
N GLU A 133 14.22 7.80 15.28
CA GLU A 133 13.84 7.56 16.69
C GLU A 133 13.79 6.07 17.07
N GLY A 134 14.18 5.18 16.14
CA GLY A 134 14.25 3.72 16.38
C GLY A 134 12.88 3.04 16.42
N LYS A 135 12.07 3.30 15.38
CA LYS A 135 10.75 2.66 15.11
C LYS A 135 10.81 1.13 15.17
N THR A 136 11.80 0.52 14.49
CA THR A 136 11.94 -0.95 14.39
C THR A 136 12.05 -1.63 15.76
N LEU A 137 12.88 -1.08 16.67
CA LEU A 137 13.01 -1.62 18.03
C LEU A 137 11.71 -1.43 18.85
N ALA A 138 11.05 -0.27 18.73
CA ALA A 138 9.77 -0.04 19.40
C ALA A 138 8.68 -1.02 18.94
N ALA A 139 8.63 -1.34 17.63
CA ALA A 139 7.72 -2.35 17.09
C ALA A 139 8.08 -3.76 17.55
N ALA A 140 9.36 -4.10 17.68
CA ALA A 140 9.77 -5.41 18.19
C ALA A 140 9.31 -5.63 19.63
N ILE A 141 9.41 -4.60 20.47
CA ILE A 141 8.91 -4.63 21.86
C ILE A 141 7.37 -4.78 21.88
N ALA A 142 6.66 -4.04 21.02
CA ALA A 142 5.21 -4.18 20.90
C ALA A 142 4.79 -5.57 20.39
N ALA A 143 5.50 -6.11 19.40
CA ALA A 143 5.27 -7.47 18.89
C ALA A 143 5.44 -8.51 20.00
N TYR A 144 6.50 -8.42 20.81
CA TYR A 144 6.68 -9.28 21.98
C TYR A 144 5.49 -9.18 22.94
N GLY A 145 5.03 -7.97 23.27
CA GLY A 145 3.87 -7.81 24.17
C GLY A 145 2.58 -8.44 23.64
N TYR A 146 2.36 -8.46 22.33
CA TYR A 146 1.24 -9.18 21.72
C TYR A 146 1.43 -10.71 21.72
N VAL A 147 2.64 -11.18 21.42
CA VAL A 147 2.99 -12.62 21.48
C VAL A 147 2.87 -13.16 22.91
N ALA A 148 3.31 -12.40 23.90
CA ALA A 148 3.18 -12.74 25.32
C ALA A 148 1.72 -12.99 25.71
N ARG A 149 0.76 -12.33 25.03
CA ARG A 149 -0.68 -12.46 25.24
C ARG A 149 -1.34 -13.50 24.33
N GLY A 150 -0.56 -14.40 23.72
CA GLY A 150 -1.06 -15.49 22.88
C GLY A 150 -1.43 -15.10 21.44
N SER A 151 -1.13 -13.88 21.01
CA SER A 151 -1.37 -13.47 19.61
C SER A 151 -0.21 -13.89 18.72
N ARG A 152 -0.49 -14.31 17.48
CA ARG A 152 0.52 -14.25 16.41
C ARG A 152 0.57 -12.84 15.85
N VAL A 153 1.76 -12.38 15.46
CA VAL A 153 1.97 -11.01 15.00
C VAL A 153 2.53 -11.03 13.59
N GLN A 154 1.91 -10.26 12.70
CA GLN A 154 2.51 -9.92 11.42
C GLN A 154 2.99 -8.47 11.47
N VAL A 155 4.27 -8.26 11.18
CA VAL A 155 4.88 -6.93 11.04
C VAL A 155 4.95 -6.62 9.55
N MET A 156 4.09 -5.70 9.11
CA MET A 156 3.97 -5.35 7.70
C MET A 156 4.89 -4.21 7.35
N THR A 157 5.77 -4.44 6.37
CA THR A 157 6.73 -3.45 5.86
C THR A 157 6.31 -2.94 4.49
N VAL A 158 6.99 -1.87 4.06
CA VAL A 158 6.77 -1.24 2.75
C VAL A 158 7.26 -2.11 1.57
N ASN A 159 8.28 -2.95 1.80
CA ASN A 159 8.86 -3.84 0.79
C ASN A 159 9.57 -5.04 1.43
N ASP A 160 9.87 -6.03 0.60
CA ASP A 160 10.46 -7.31 1.00
C ASP A 160 11.88 -7.15 1.56
N TYR A 161 12.67 -6.23 1.02
CA TYR A 161 14.01 -5.95 1.53
C TYR A 161 13.97 -5.51 3.00
N LEU A 162 13.04 -4.61 3.35
CA LEU A 162 12.84 -4.18 4.74
C LEU A 162 12.31 -5.33 5.62
N ALA A 163 11.43 -6.19 5.09
CA ALA A 163 10.95 -7.37 5.83
C ALA A 163 12.10 -8.31 6.21
N GLY A 164 12.92 -8.71 5.22
CA GLY A 164 14.07 -9.59 5.44
C GLY A 164 15.13 -8.95 6.34
N ARG A 165 15.45 -7.66 6.11
CA ARG A 165 16.41 -6.91 6.92
C ARG A 165 15.98 -6.81 8.38
N ASP A 166 14.75 -6.39 8.65
CA ASP A 166 14.28 -6.10 10.01
C ASP A 166 14.06 -7.39 10.81
N ALA A 167 13.59 -8.46 10.18
CA ALA A 167 13.54 -9.78 10.80
C ALA A 167 14.93 -10.29 11.17
N ALA A 168 15.92 -10.11 10.30
CA ALA A 168 17.30 -10.50 10.59
C ALA A 168 17.92 -9.63 11.69
N TRP A 169 17.68 -8.32 11.65
CA TRP A 169 18.20 -7.37 12.63
C TRP A 169 17.62 -7.60 14.03
N MET A 170 16.30 -7.81 14.14
CA MET A 170 15.62 -8.04 15.42
C MET A 170 15.68 -9.49 15.90
N ARG A 171 16.25 -10.43 15.12
CA ARG A 171 16.27 -11.86 15.45
C ARG A 171 16.81 -12.14 16.86
N ARG A 172 17.96 -11.56 17.20
CA ARG A 172 18.58 -11.80 18.52
C ARG A 172 17.75 -11.21 19.66
N VAL A 173 17.06 -10.08 19.43
CA VAL A 173 16.11 -9.49 20.39
C VAL A 173 14.97 -10.47 20.66
N TYR A 174 14.36 -11.02 19.60
CA TYR A 174 13.28 -11.98 19.73
C TYR A 174 13.72 -13.30 20.39
N GLU A 175 14.89 -13.82 20.03
CA GLU A 175 15.46 -15.04 20.65
C GLU A 175 15.61 -14.88 22.17
N LEU A 176 16.14 -13.75 22.64
CA LEU A 176 16.27 -13.44 24.07
C LEU A 176 14.91 -13.30 24.77
N LEU A 177 13.88 -12.91 24.03
CA LEU A 177 12.51 -12.79 24.52
C LEU A 177 11.70 -14.10 24.39
N GLY A 178 12.32 -15.18 23.90
CA GLY A 178 11.66 -16.47 23.69
C GLY A 178 10.61 -16.45 22.56
N VAL A 179 10.80 -15.58 21.57
CA VAL A 179 9.92 -15.38 20.43
C VAL A 179 10.58 -15.87 19.16
N SER A 180 9.85 -16.66 18.37
CA SER A 180 10.30 -17.08 17.04
C SER A 180 9.93 -16.05 15.97
N VAL A 181 10.86 -15.76 15.06
CA VAL A 181 10.66 -14.77 13.97
C VAL A 181 10.97 -15.38 12.61
N GLY A 182 10.14 -15.05 11.61
CA GLY A 182 10.33 -15.37 10.20
C GLY A 182 10.17 -14.13 9.31
N ALA A 183 10.62 -14.23 8.06
CA ALA A 183 10.39 -13.23 7.02
C ALA A 183 9.91 -13.91 5.75
N ILE A 184 9.08 -13.21 4.98
CA ILE A 184 8.63 -13.63 3.66
C ILE A 184 9.12 -12.61 2.65
N GLU A 185 9.76 -13.12 1.59
CA GLU A 185 10.22 -12.37 0.43
C GLU A 185 9.54 -12.94 -0.83
N GLU A 186 9.51 -12.19 -1.91
CA GLU A 186 8.97 -12.65 -3.20
C GLU A 186 9.55 -14.01 -3.63
N ALA A 187 10.86 -14.22 -3.39
CA ALA A 187 11.55 -15.45 -3.74
C ALA A 187 11.22 -16.65 -2.84
N SER A 188 10.54 -16.44 -1.71
CA SER A 188 10.17 -17.50 -0.77
C SER A 188 9.24 -18.52 -1.42
N THR A 189 9.65 -19.78 -1.36
CA THR A 189 8.86 -20.95 -1.78
C THR A 189 7.63 -21.15 -0.89
N HIS A 190 6.72 -22.03 -1.31
CA HIS A 190 5.53 -22.38 -0.54
C HIS A 190 5.88 -22.91 0.86
N ASP A 191 6.83 -23.85 0.95
CA ASP A 191 7.29 -24.42 2.22
C ASP A 191 7.93 -23.38 3.15
N GLU A 192 8.75 -22.48 2.59
CA GLU A 192 9.39 -21.40 3.36
C GLU A 192 8.35 -20.41 3.91
N ARG A 193 7.29 -20.10 3.14
CA ARG A 193 6.18 -19.27 3.60
C ARG A 193 5.40 -19.96 4.72
N ALA A 194 5.09 -21.24 4.56
CA ALA A 194 4.43 -22.03 5.61
C ALA A 194 5.25 -22.03 6.91
N GLU A 195 6.57 -22.21 6.82
CA GLU A 195 7.45 -22.13 7.98
C GLU A 195 7.47 -20.72 8.61
N ALA A 196 7.56 -19.67 7.79
CA ALA A 196 7.62 -18.29 8.27
C ALA A 196 6.31 -17.85 8.96
N TYR A 197 5.16 -18.25 8.43
CA TYR A 197 3.84 -18.01 9.02
C TYR A 197 3.56 -18.85 10.27
N ALA A 198 4.27 -19.97 10.44
CA ALA A 198 4.19 -20.78 11.65
C ALA A 198 4.88 -20.15 12.87
N LYS A 199 5.77 -19.16 12.66
CA LYS A 199 6.48 -18.44 13.74
C LYS A 199 5.54 -17.51 14.52
N ASP A 200 6.00 -17.07 15.69
CA ASP A 200 5.25 -16.14 16.54
C ASP A 200 5.14 -14.74 15.90
N VAL A 201 6.23 -14.30 15.25
CA VAL A 201 6.30 -13.04 14.50
C VAL A 201 6.70 -13.31 13.04
N THR A 202 5.95 -12.75 12.09
CA THR A 202 6.28 -12.81 10.66
C THR A 202 6.44 -11.40 10.09
N TYR A 203 7.61 -11.10 9.54
CA TYR A 203 7.82 -9.88 8.73
C TYR A 203 7.45 -10.16 7.28
N VAL A 204 6.66 -9.28 6.68
CA VAL A 204 6.17 -9.47 5.32
C VAL A 204 5.78 -8.13 4.71
N SER A 205 5.94 -7.94 3.40
CA SER A 205 5.41 -6.75 2.74
C SER A 205 3.89 -6.84 2.57
N VAL A 206 3.23 -5.70 2.41
CA VAL A 206 1.77 -5.67 2.17
C VAL A 206 1.38 -6.48 0.92
N SER A 207 2.21 -6.44 -0.12
CA SER A 207 1.96 -7.14 -1.38
C SER A 207 2.05 -8.65 -1.19
N GLU A 208 3.12 -9.15 -0.57
CA GLU A 208 3.31 -10.59 -0.35
C GLU A 208 2.22 -11.18 0.56
N ALA A 209 1.88 -10.49 1.66
CA ALA A 209 0.82 -10.95 2.55
C ALA A 209 -0.55 -11.00 1.85
N GLY A 210 -0.89 -9.97 1.06
CA GLY A 210 -2.15 -9.95 0.33
C GLY A 210 -2.21 -11.00 -0.78
N PHE A 211 -1.09 -11.29 -1.45
CA PHE A 211 -1.04 -12.38 -2.43
C PHE A 211 -1.11 -13.76 -1.79
N ASP A 212 -0.50 -13.96 -0.64
CA ASP A 212 -0.61 -15.22 0.12
C ASP A 212 -2.05 -15.45 0.57
N PHE A 213 -2.71 -14.38 1.03
CA PHE A 213 -4.15 -14.41 1.32
C PHE A 213 -4.97 -14.82 0.10
N LEU A 214 -4.75 -14.21 -1.07
CA LEU A 214 -5.48 -14.53 -2.30
C LEU A 214 -5.21 -15.95 -2.81
N ARG A 215 -3.96 -16.42 -2.72
CA ARG A 215 -3.60 -17.80 -3.09
C ARG A 215 -4.30 -18.82 -2.20
N ASP A 216 -4.34 -18.57 -0.89
CA ASP A 216 -5.08 -19.42 0.05
C ASP A 216 -6.59 -19.42 -0.20
N GLN A 217 -7.15 -18.36 -0.82
CA GLN A 217 -8.55 -18.36 -1.25
C GLN A 217 -8.82 -19.24 -2.48
N LEU A 218 -7.81 -19.83 -3.13
CA LEU A 218 -7.98 -20.75 -4.26
C LEU A 218 -7.46 -22.17 -3.98
N VAL A 219 -6.93 -22.40 -2.78
CA VAL A 219 -6.47 -23.72 -2.34
C VAL A 219 -7.63 -24.71 -2.29
N LEU A 220 -7.44 -25.89 -2.91
CA LEU A 220 -8.45 -26.94 -2.97
C LEU A 220 -8.26 -28.03 -1.90
N ASP A 221 -7.09 -28.07 -1.26
CA ASP A 221 -6.74 -29.02 -0.21
C ASP A 221 -6.29 -28.27 1.05
N PRO A 222 -6.88 -28.53 2.23
CA PRO A 222 -6.48 -27.86 3.47
C PRO A 222 -4.97 -27.88 3.76
N ALA A 223 -4.26 -28.91 3.31
CA ALA A 223 -2.82 -29.06 3.54
C ALA A 223 -1.97 -28.03 2.77
N GLU A 224 -2.52 -27.39 1.74
CA GLU A 224 -1.80 -26.40 0.92
C GLU A 224 -1.94 -24.96 1.44
N GLN A 225 -2.74 -24.72 2.49
CA GLN A 225 -2.90 -23.40 3.09
C GLN A 225 -1.64 -22.99 3.86
N VAL A 226 -1.13 -21.79 3.60
CA VAL A 226 0.08 -21.28 4.28
C VAL A 226 -0.24 -20.17 5.28
N MET A 227 -1.27 -19.37 5.01
CA MET A 227 -1.58 -18.20 5.81
C MET A 227 -2.34 -18.62 7.07
N PRO A 228 -1.86 -18.19 8.27
CA PRO A 228 -2.54 -18.52 9.49
C PRO A 228 -3.77 -17.63 9.64
N ARG A 229 -4.60 -17.94 10.64
CA ARG A 229 -5.67 -17.03 11.03
C ARG A 229 -5.09 -15.65 11.38
N LEU A 230 -5.64 -14.61 10.76
CA LEU A 230 -5.23 -13.23 10.99
C LEU A 230 -5.62 -12.80 12.42
N SER A 231 -4.66 -12.28 13.19
CA SER A 231 -4.84 -11.87 14.60
C SER A 231 -4.41 -10.42 14.85
N THR A 232 -3.11 -10.15 14.76
CA THR A 232 -2.53 -8.84 15.08
C THR A 232 -1.60 -8.39 13.96
N LEU A 233 -1.85 -7.18 13.48
CA LEU A 233 -1.01 -6.50 12.49
C LEU A 233 -0.36 -5.25 13.09
N ILE A 234 0.96 -5.17 12.98
CA ILE A 234 1.74 -3.96 13.22
C ILE A 234 2.21 -3.46 11.86
N VAL A 235 1.79 -2.27 11.45
CA VAL A 235 2.16 -1.69 10.15
C VAL A 235 3.28 -0.67 10.33
N ASP A 236 4.44 -0.94 9.73
CA ASP A 236 5.48 0.07 9.57
C ASP A 236 5.14 1.03 8.43
N GLU A 237 5.49 2.30 8.63
CA GLU A 237 5.06 3.43 7.81
C GLU A 237 3.57 3.34 7.42
N VAL A 238 2.73 3.23 8.45
CA VAL A 238 1.29 3.00 8.33
C VAL A 238 0.59 3.98 7.39
N ASP A 239 1.02 5.23 7.36
CA ASP A 239 0.50 6.26 6.46
C ASP A 239 0.63 5.86 4.99
N PHE A 240 1.73 5.23 4.61
CA PHE A 240 1.93 4.79 3.24
C PHE A 240 1.10 3.55 2.91
N VAL A 241 1.16 2.54 3.78
CA VAL A 241 0.47 1.27 3.50
C VAL A 241 -1.05 1.44 3.56
N VAL A 242 -1.59 2.18 4.54
CA VAL A 242 -3.03 2.23 4.78
C VAL A 242 -3.72 3.45 4.16
N ILE A 243 -2.97 4.45 3.66
CA ILE A 243 -3.53 5.62 2.95
C ILE A 243 -3.09 5.61 1.48
N ASP A 244 -1.78 5.63 1.21
CA ASP A 244 -1.27 5.74 -0.17
C ASP A 244 -1.56 4.47 -0.99
N GLU A 245 -1.26 3.30 -0.42
CA GLU A 245 -1.49 2.00 -1.07
C GLU A 245 -2.91 1.45 -0.89
N ALA A 246 -3.71 2.06 -0.03
CA ALA A 246 -5.00 1.52 0.41
C ALA A 246 -5.92 1.06 -0.72
N ARG A 247 -5.95 1.84 -1.80
CA ARG A 247 -6.80 1.64 -2.98
C ARG A 247 -6.22 0.66 -4.00
N VAL A 248 -4.93 0.35 -3.90
CA VAL A 248 -4.26 -0.53 -4.86
C VAL A 248 -4.86 -1.93 -4.72
N PRO A 249 -5.47 -2.49 -5.79
CA PRO A 249 -5.96 -3.85 -5.77
C PRO A 249 -4.83 -4.84 -6.05
N MET A 250 -4.76 -5.87 -5.22
CA MET A 250 -3.97 -7.06 -5.46
C MET A 250 -4.85 -8.06 -6.18
N VAL A 251 -4.36 -8.65 -7.27
CA VAL A 251 -5.17 -9.49 -8.13
C VAL A 251 -4.45 -10.80 -8.46
N LEU A 252 -5.20 -11.88 -8.50
CA LEU A 252 -4.73 -13.15 -9.01
C LEU A 252 -5.42 -13.39 -10.35
N ALA A 253 -4.65 -13.69 -11.39
CA ALA A 253 -5.21 -13.95 -12.71
C ALA A 253 -4.90 -15.36 -13.23
N GLY A 254 -5.85 -15.94 -13.95
CA GLY A 254 -5.66 -17.15 -14.72
C GLY A 254 -5.28 -16.80 -16.15
N SER A 255 -4.39 -17.58 -16.77
CA SER A 255 -4.22 -17.52 -18.23
C SER A 255 -5.41 -18.23 -18.87
N VAL A 256 -6.07 -17.53 -19.80
CA VAL A 256 -6.96 -18.17 -20.77
C VAL A 256 -6.10 -18.58 -21.97
N ASP A 257 -6.38 -19.74 -22.58
CA ASP A 257 -5.69 -20.18 -23.79
C ASP A 257 -5.69 -19.10 -24.89
N ASP A 258 -4.63 -19.10 -25.72
CA ASP A 258 -4.28 -18.13 -26.78
C ASP A 258 -5.49 -17.61 -27.62
N THR A 259 -6.26 -16.68 -27.07
CA THR A 259 -7.18 -15.84 -27.84
C THR A 259 -6.38 -14.70 -28.44
N VAL A 260 -6.53 -14.50 -29.75
CA VAL A 260 -5.83 -13.42 -30.47
C VAL A 260 -6.41 -12.09 -29.98
N SER A 261 -5.65 -11.36 -29.15
CA SER A 261 -6.09 -10.07 -28.64
C SER A 261 -6.34 -9.07 -29.79
N PRO A 262 -7.50 -8.39 -29.82
CA PRO A 262 -7.81 -7.36 -30.81
C PRO A 262 -6.92 -6.10 -30.65
N ALA A 263 -6.14 -6.00 -29.56
CA ALA A 263 -5.28 -4.86 -29.25
C ALA A 263 -4.26 -4.55 -30.37
N ALA A 264 -3.68 -5.57 -31.00
CA ALA A 264 -2.71 -5.38 -32.08
C ALA A 264 -3.33 -4.69 -33.31
N ALA A 265 -4.53 -5.12 -33.72
CA ALA A 265 -5.27 -4.53 -34.82
C ALA A 265 -5.70 -3.09 -34.48
N ALA A 266 -6.27 -2.89 -33.28
CA ALA A 266 -6.69 -1.58 -32.80
C ALA A 266 -5.52 -0.58 -32.71
N ALA A 267 -4.36 -1.00 -32.21
CA ALA A 267 -3.16 -0.17 -32.15
C ALA A 267 -2.67 0.26 -33.55
N ALA A 268 -2.76 -0.63 -34.55
CA ALA A 268 -2.41 -0.31 -35.93
C ALA A 268 -3.35 0.73 -36.55
N VAL A 269 -4.65 0.68 -36.25
CA VAL A 269 -5.64 1.67 -36.69
C VAL A 269 -5.39 3.02 -36.02
N VAL A 270 -5.25 3.02 -34.69
CA VAL A 270 -4.97 4.22 -33.89
C VAL A 270 -3.63 4.85 -34.30
N ALA A 271 -2.68 4.06 -34.80
CA ALA A 271 -1.41 4.57 -35.28
C ALA A 271 -1.53 5.54 -36.47
N GLN A 272 -2.62 5.45 -37.23
CA GLN A 272 -2.95 6.32 -38.36
C GLN A 272 -3.72 7.59 -37.93
N MET A 273 -4.20 7.65 -36.69
CA MET A 273 -5.00 8.77 -36.19
C MET A 273 -4.16 10.00 -35.87
N THR A 274 -4.81 11.17 -35.90
CA THR A 274 -4.18 12.49 -35.73
C THR A 274 -4.92 13.27 -34.64
N PRO A 275 -4.22 13.81 -33.62
CA PRO A 275 -4.83 14.66 -32.60
C PRO A 275 -5.58 15.85 -33.21
N GLY A 276 -6.72 16.22 -32.63
CA GLY A 276 -7.57 17.35 -33.05
C GLY A 276 -8.47 17.04 -34.26
N ARG A 277 -8.08 16.10 -35.13
CA ARG A 277 -8.88 15.64 -36.27
C ARG A 277 -9.65 14.36 -35.97
N HIS A 278 -8.94 13.29 -35.62
CA HIS A 278 -9.52 11.94 -35.44
C HIS A 278 -9.88 11.65 -33.98
N TYR A 279 -9.23 12.34 -33.03
CA TYR A 279 -9.55 12.25 -31.61
C TYR A 279 -9.22 13.56 -30.90
N ARG A 280 -9.76 13.73 -29.68
CA ARG A 280 -9.48 14.87 -28.81
C ARG A 280 -9.21 14.38 -27.38
N VAL A 281 -8.22 14.97 -26.75
CA VAL A 281 -7.97 14.81 -25.31
C VAL A 281 -8.80 15.87 -24.59
N ILE A 282 -9.53 15.48 -23.55
CA ILE A 282 -10.39 16.37 -22.76
C ILE A 282 -9.50 17.29 -21.89
N GLU A 283 -9.98 18.50 -21.54
CA GLU A 283 -9.20 19.55 -20.84
C GLU A 283 -8.53 19.11 -19.53
N ASP A 284 -9.01 18.07 -18.86
CA ASP A 284 -8.40 17.51 -17.65
C ASP A 284 -7.16 16.63 -17.94
N GLY A 285 -6.90 16.32 -19.22
CA GLY A 285 -5.81 15.45 -19.65
C GLY A 285 -5.99 13.99 -19.23
N ARG A 286 -7.18 13.59 -18.77
CA ARG A 286 -7.44 12.25 -18.23
C ARG A 286 -8.23 11.35 -19.19
N ASN A 287 -8.84 11.90 -20.23
CA ASN A 287 -9.64 11.09 -21.14
C ASN A 287 -9.44 11.50 -22.60
N VAL A 288 -9.63 10.54 -23.50
CA VAL A 288 -9.51 10.71 -24.94
C VAL A 288 -10.78 10.22 -25.62
N GLN A 289 -11.32 11.02 -26.54
CA GLN A 289 -12.54 10.70 -27.26
C GLN A 289 -12.28 10.69 -28.76
N LEU A 290 -12.83 9.69 -29.44
CA LEU A 290 -12.92 9.68 -30.90
C LEU A 290 -13.79 10.85 -31.38
N THR A 291 -13.37 11.47 -32.47
CA THR A 291 -14.27 12.32 -33.25
C THR A 291 -15.03 11.46 -34.26
N GLU A 292 -16.06 12.01 -34.88
CA GLU A 292 -16.78 11.34 -35.97
C GLU A 292 -15.84 10.87 -37.10
N ALA A 293 -14.82 11.67 -37.44
CA ALA A 293 -13.80 11.29 -38.42
C ALA A 293 -12.88 10.15 -37.94
N GLY A 294 -12.66 10.03 -36.63
CA GLY A 294 -11.93 8.91 -36.04
C GLY A 294 -12.74 7.62 -36.00
N ALA A 295 -14.03 7.71 -35.67
CA ALA A 295 -14.95 6.58 -35.70
C ALA A 295 -15.05 5.98 -37.11
N GLN A 296 -15.27 6.82 -38.13
CA GLN A 296 -15.32 6.38 -39.54
C GLN A 296 -14.01 5.75 -40.02
N LEU A 297 -12.87 6.24 -39.52
CA LEU A 297 -11.57 5.64 -39.82
C LEU A 297 -11.47 4.25 -39.19
N ALA A 298 -11.86 4.11 -37.93
CA ALA A 298 -11.86 2.82 -37.23
C ALA A 298 -12.81 1.81 -37.89
N GLU A 299 -14.03 2.22 -38.22
CA GLU A 299 -15.03 1.40 -38.92
C GLU A 299 -14.49 0.83 -40.23
N ARG A 300 -13.87 1.69 -41.06
CA ARG A 300 -13.31 1.27 -42.34
C ARG A 300 -12.13 0.32 -42.21
N GLU A 301 -11.20 0.59 -41.30
CA GLU A 301 -9.97 -0.20 -41.19
C GLU A 301 -10.20 -1.52 -40.43
N MET A 302 -11.24 -1.60 -39.58
CA MET A 302 -11.64 -2.82 -38.87
C MET A 302 -12.73 -3.61 -39.59
N ASP A 303 -13.22 -3.14 -40.75
CA ASP A 303 -14.29 -3.77 -41.53
C ASP A 303 -15.60 -3.98 -40.73
N VAL A 304 -16.00 -2.94 -39.97
CA VAL A 304 -17.25 -2.93 -39.18
C VAL A 304 -18.18 -1.80 -39.65
N ASP A 305 -19.48 -2.09 -39.67
CA ASP A 305 -20.49 -1.15 -40.20
C ASP A 305 -20.77 0.02 -39.23
N ASP A 306 -20.87 -0.27 -37.94
CA ASP A 306 -21.13 0.71 -36.87
C ASP A 306 -20.35 0.29 -35.62
N LEU A 307 -19.31 1.05 -35.28
CA LEU A 307 -18.46 0.74 -34.13
C LEU A 307 -19.23 0.80 -32.79
N TYR A 308 -20.35 1.52 -32.74
CA TYR A 308 -21.16 1.68 -31.53
C TYR A 308 -22.30 0.64 -31.42
N SER A 309 -22.39 -0.30 -32.35
CA SER A 309 -23.37 -1.37 -32.29
C SER A 309 -23.06 -2.35 -31.15
N LYS A 310 -24.10 -3.02 -30.63
CA LYS A 310 -23.93 -4.05 -29.58
C LYS A 310 -23.09 -5.24 -30.06
N ASP A 311 -23.04 -5.48 -31.35
CA ASP A 311 -22.33 -6.60 -31.96
C ASP A 311 -20.83 -6.32 -32.12
N HIS A 312 -20.39 -5.06 -31.93
CA HIS A 312 -19.01 -4.62 -32.12
C HIS A 312 -18.39 -3.95 -30.88
N LEU A 313 -18.98 -4.17 -29.68
CA LEU A 313 -18.48 -3.63 -28.42
C LEU A 313 -17.00 -3.95 -28.15
N GLU A 314 -16.56 -5.17 -28.47
CA GLU A 314 -15.17 -5.60 -28.31
C GLU A 314 -14.20 -4.76 -29.14
N HIS A 315 -14.58 -4.40 -30.38
CA HIS A 315 -13.78 -3.58 -31.28
C HIS A 315 -13.71 -2.12 -30.79
N LEU A 316 -14.84 -1.58 -30.34
CA LEU A 316 -14.92 -0.24 -29.76
C LEU A 316 -14.02 -0.11 -28.53
N THR A 317 -14.09 -1.08 -27.62
CA THR A 317 -13.25 -1.13 -26.42
C THR A 317 -11.77 -1.19 -26.79
N ALA A 318 -11.37 -2.10 -27.69
CA ALA A 318 -9.99 -2.21 -28.13
C ALA A 318 -9.44 -0.92 -28.76
N VAL A 319 -10.23 -0.23 -29.60
CA VAL A 319 -9.84 1.07 -30.20
C VAL A 319 -9.69 2.14 -29.14
N ASN A 320 -10.61 2.24 -28.18
CA ASN A 320 -10.51 3.22 -27.10
C ASN A 320 -9.29 2.98 -26.21
N LEU A 321 -8.96 1.72 -25.89
CA LEU A 321 -7.78 1.36 -25.11
C LEU A 321 -6.49 1.69 -25.87
N ALA A 322 -6.40 1.35 -27.16
CA ALA A 322 -5.27 1.73 -28.01
C ALA A 322 -5.11 3.26 -28.12
N LEU A 323 -6.22 3.98 -28.21
CA LEU A 323 -6.23 5.44 -28.25
C LEU A 323 -5.74 6.04 -26.93
N HIS A 324 -6.18 5.47 -25.81
CA HIS A 324 -5.73 5.83 -24.47
C HIS A 324 -4.21 5.62 -24.33
N ALA A 325 -3.74 4.41 -24.66
CA ALA A 325 -2.32 4.06 -24.61
C ALA A 325 -1.45 5.01 -25.43
N ARG A 326 -1.93 5.45 -26.61
CA ARG A 326 -1.20 6.37 -27.47
C ARG A 326 -1.26 7.83 -27.00
N ALA A 327 -2.43 8.30 -26.58
CA ALA A 327 -2.67 9.73 -26.34
C ALA A 327 -2.34 10.18 -24.92
N LEU A 328 -2.48 9.29 -23.94
CA LEU A 328 -2.42 9.62 -22.52
C LEU A 328 -1.17 9.04 -21.84
N LEU A 329 -0.79 7.80 -22.17
CA LEU A 329 0.37 7.14 -21.56
C LEU A 329 1.67 7.49 -22.27
N ARG A 330 2.69 7.83 -21.48
CA ARG A 330 4.02 8.24 -21.92
C ARG A 330 5.07 7.26 -21.41
N GLN A 331 5.95 6.84 -22.32
CA GLN A 331 7.15 6.10 -21.96
C GLN A 331 8.04 6.98 -21.06
N ASP A 332 8.71 6.35 -20.11
CA ASP A 332 9.58 6.92 -19.07
C ASP A 332 8.88 7.79 -18.01
N VAL A 333 7.55 7.92 -18.09
CA VAL A 333 6.71 8.56 -17.06
C VAL A 333 5.74 7.55 -16.46
N ASP A 334 4.93 6.91 -17.31
CA ASP A 334 3.88 5.97 -16.88
C ASP A 334 4.35 4.50 -16.98
N TYR A 335 5.30 4.22 -17.87
CA TYR A 335 5.93 2.90 -18.05
C TYR A 335 7.32 3.00 -18.67
N ILE A 336 8.09 1.92 -18.55
CA ILE A 336 9.33 1.70 -19.30
C ILE A 336 9.25 0.42 -20.10
N VAL A 337 10.04 0.32 -21.17
CA VAL A 337 10.23 -0.91 -21.94
C VAL A 337 11.60 -1.50 -21.59
N ARG A 338 11.62 -2.72 -21.07
CA ARG A 338 12.87 -3.40 -20.68
C ARG A 338 12.81 -4.88 -20.98
N ALA A 339 13.90 -5.42 -21.54
CA ALA A 339 13.99 -6.85 -21.92
C ALA A 339 12.82 -7.35 -22.79
N GLY A 340 12.26 -6.47 -23.64
CA GLY A 340 11.12 -6.80 -24.50
C GLY A 340 9.76 -6.85 -23.79
N GLN A 341 9.66 -6.31 -22.56
CA GLN A 341 8.42 -6.24 -21.78
C GLN A 341 8.12 -4.81 -21.33
N VAL A 342 6.84 -4.46 -21.25
CA VAL A 342 6.36 -3.21 -20.65
C VAL A 342 6.30 -3.38 -19.14
N GLN A 343 6.92 -2.46 -18.40
CA GLN A 343 6.90 -2.43 -16.94
C GLN A 343 6.37 -1.07 -16.48
N LEU A 344 5.33 -1.05 -15.65
CA LEU A 344 4.70 0.19 -15.20
C LEU A 344 5.63 0.96 -14.26
N VAL A 345 5.52 2.29 -14.25
CA VAL A 345 6.17 3.16 -13.28
C VAL A 345 5.11 3.66 -12.29
N ASP A 346 5.33 3.41 -11.01
CA ASP A 346 4.45 3.88 -9.93
C ASP A 346 4.66 5.38 -9.72
N GLY A 347 3.63 6.18 -10.03
CA GLY A 347 3.66 7.63 -9.93
C GLY A 347 3.83 8.19 -8.52
N PHE A 348 3.65 7.39 -7.45
CA PHE A 348 3.89 7.78 -6.05
C PHE A 348 5.25 7.30 -5.51
N ARG A 349 6.00 6.51 -6.28
CA ARG A 349 7.29 5.98 -5.84
C ARG A 349 8.43 6.29 -6.80
N GLY A 350 8.13 6.66 -8.05
CA GLY A 350 9.10 6.67 -9.15
C GLY A 350 9.68 5.28 -9.44
N ARG A 351 9.02 4.20 -8.97
CA ARG A 351 9.52 2.82 -9.01
C ARG A 351 9.00 2.08 -10.23
N VAL A 352 9.84 1.21 -10.80
CA VAL A 352 9.37 0.20 -11.74
C VAL A 352 8.58 -0.85 -10.97
N ALA A 353 7.28 -0.91 -11.21
CA ALA A 353 6.38 -1.81 -10.55
C ALA A 353 6.46 -3.19 -11.24
N GLN A 354 7.25 -4.09 -10.65
CA GLN A 354 7.44 -5.44 -11.19
C GLN A 354 6.14 -6.25 -11.06
N ARG A 355 5.83 -7.06 -12.08
CA ARG A 355 4.59 -7.86 -12.18
C ARG A 355 3.31 -7.05 -11.97
N ARG A 356 3.35 -5.74 -12.24
CA ARG A 356 2.16 -4.93 -12.38
C ARG A 356 1.74 -4.84 -13.84
N ARG A 357 0.43 -4.79 -14.06
CA ARG A 357 -0.17 -4.59 -15.39
C ARG A 357 -1.26 -3.54 -15.30
N TRP A 358 -1.54 -2.88 -16.41
CA TRP A 358 -2.81 -2.16 -16.53
C TRP A 358 -3.96 -3.14 -16.76
N PRO A 359 -5.14 -2.87 -16.20
CA PRO A 359 -6.32 -3.73 -16.35
C PRO A 359 -6.92 -3.61 -17.76
N ASP A 360 -7.93 -4.45 -18.01
CA ASP A 360 -8.88 -4.31 -19.11
C ASP A 360 -8.23 -4.11 -20.48
N GLY A 361 -7.19 -4.89 -20.79
CA GLY A 361 -6.52 -4.86 -22.10
C GLY A 361 -5.62 -3.64 -22.36
N LEU A 362 -5.53 -2.67 -21.45
CA LEU A 362 -4.68 -1.48 -21.65
C LEU A 362 -3.19 -1.85 -21.71
N GLN A 363 -2.76 -2.86 -20.95
CA GLN A 363 -1.41 -3.40 -21.04
C GLN A 363 -1.11 -3.94 -22.44
N ALA A 364 -2.02 -4.76 -22.97
CA ALA A 364 -1.93 -5.31 -24.33
C ALA A 364 -1.89 -4.19 -25.37
N ALA A 365 -2.66 -3.12 -25.18
CA ALA A 365 -2.65 -1.94 -26.02
C ALA A 365 -1.31 -1.17 -25.99
N VAL A 366 -0.66 -1.06 -24.82
CA VAL A 366 0.68 -0.46 -24.70
C VAL A 366 1.75 -1.37 -25.30
N GLU A 367 1.69 -2.68 -25.06
CA GLU A 367 2.59 -3.66 -25.70
C GLU A 367 2.49 -3.58 -27.23
N ALA A 368 1.27 -3.47 -27.77
CA ALA A 368 1.02 -3.28 -29.18
C ALA A 368 1.53 -1.92 -29.71
N LYS A 369 1.33 -0.84 -28.94
CA LYS A 369 1.85 0.51 -29.26
C LYS A 369 3.37 0.49 -29.41
N GLU A 370 4.08 -0.24 -28.54
CA GLU A 370 5.54 -0.36 -28.54
C GLU A 370 6.07 -1.44 -29.50
N GLY A 371 5.19 -2.13 -30.22
CA GLY A 371 5.57 -3.19 -31.18
C GLY A 371 6.11 -4.47 -30.51
N LEU A 372 5.71 -4.73 -29.26
CA LEU A 372 6.10 -5.90 -28.49
C LEU A 372 5.11 -7.06 -28.72
N HIS A 373 5.48 -8.25 -28.25
CA HIS A 373 4.56 -9.38 -28.24
C HIS A 373 3.39 -9.08 -27.30
N VAL A 374 2.17 -9.04 -27.85
CA VAL A 374 0.94 -8.83 -27.08
C VAL A 374 0.67 -10.09 -26.27
N THR A 375 0.70 -9.93 -24.97
CA THR A 375 0.31 -10.99 -24.04
C THR A 375 -1.20 -11.16 -23.98
N ALA A 376 -1.67 -12.39 -23.75
CA ALA A 376 -3.08 -12.67 -23.52
C ALA A 376 -3.61 -11.94 -22.28
N GLU A 377 -4.87 -11.51 -22.33
CA GLU A 377 -5.58 -11.00 -21.17
C GLU A 377 -5.81 -12.14 -20.17
N GLY A 378 -5.34 -11.95 -18.95
CA GLY A 378 -5.61 -12.88 -17.86
C GLY A 378 -6.99 -12.64 -17.28
N GLU A 379 -7.72 -13.70 -17.00
CA GLU A 379 -9.00 -13.62 -16.29
C GLU A 379 -8.76 -13.35 -14.81
N ILE A 380 -9.46 -12.37 -14.22
CA ILE A 380 -9.36 -12.06 -12.79
C ILE A 380 -10.05 -13.17 -11.98
N LEU A 381 -9.27 -13.99 -11.29
CA LEU A 381 -9.76 -15.07 -10.43
C LEU A 381 -10.12 -14.57 -9.04
N ALA A 382 -9.28 -13.68 -8.50
CA ALA A 382 -9.49 -13.10 -7.18
C ALA A 382 -8.87 -11.71 -7.13
N THR A 383 -9.49 -10.79 -6.40
CA THR A 383 -8.96 -9.45 -6.16
C THR A 383 -9.24 -9.04 -4.73
N VAL A 384 -8.38 -8.24 -4.09
CA VAL A 384 -8.64 -7.57 -2.82
C VAL A 384 -7.84 -6.26 -2.77
N THR A 385 -8.41 -5.18 -2.23
CA THR A 385 -7.63 -3.96 -2.00
C THR A 385 -6.75 -4.10 -0.77
N VAL A 386 -5.65 -3.36 -0.70
CA VAL A 386 -4.81 -3.29 0.51
C VAL A 386 -5.66 -2.94 1.74
N GLN A 387 -6.56 -1.96 1.59
CA GLN A 387 -7.50 -1.58 2.64
C GLN A 387 -8.45 -2.70 3.05
N GLY A 388 -9.01 -3.44 2.08
CA GLY A 388 -9.89 -4.59 2.32
C GLY A 388 -9.16 -5.71 3.07
N PHE A 389 -7.94 -6.04 2.65
CA PHE A 389 -7.11 -7.07 3.28
C PHE A 389 -6.69 -6.68 4.71
N ILE A 390 -6.13 -5.48 4.91
CA ILE A 390 -5.81 -4.97 6.26
C ILE A 390 -7.07 -4.86 7.11
N GLY A 391 -8.21 -4.62 6.47
CA GLY A 391 -9.58 -4.72 6.99
C GLY A 391 -9.83 -5.93 7.89
N LEU A 392 -9.27 -7.09 7.49
CA LEU A 392 -9.57 -8.39 8.06
C LEU A 392 -8.88 -8.67 9.41
N TYR A 393 -7.88 -7.89 9.81
CA TYR A 393 -7.15 -8.10 11.06
C TYR A 393 -7.97 -7.60 12.26
N PRO A 394 -8.22 -8.46 13.27
CA PRO A 394 -8.91 -8.04 14.49
C PRO A 394 -8.20 -6.90 15.23
N THR A 395 -6.88 -7.01 15.38
CA THR A 395 -6.04 -5.99 16.01
C THR A 395 -5.13 -5.35 14.97
N LEU A 396 -5.14 -4.02 14.92
CA LEU A 396 -4.31 -3.22 14.03
C LEU A 396 -3.66 -2.08 14.82
N CYS A 397 -2.36 -1.92 14.67
CA CYS A 397 -1.62 -0.75 15.10
C CYS A 397 -0.48 -0.48 14.11
N GLY A 398 0.29 0.58 14.36
CA GLY A 398 1.40 0.88 13.47
C GLY A 398 2.20 2.09 13.92
N MET A 399 3.14 2.47 13.07
CA MET A 399 4.05 3.58 13.32
C MET A 399 4.36 4.32 12.02
N THR A 400 4.64 5.62 12.14
CA THR A 400 5.08 6.46 11.02
C THR A 400 5.65 7.77 11.56
N GLY A 401 6.36 8.54 10.73
CA GLY A 401 6.83 9.89 11.09
C GLY A 401 5.76 10.98 10.97
N THR A 402 4.62 10.70 10.34
CA THR A 402 3.70 11.74 9.85
C THR A 402 2.22 11.32 9.92
N ALA A 403 1.79 10.75 11.05
CA ALA A 403 0.44 10.19 11.23
C ALA A 403 -0.65 11.25 11.42
N VAL A 404 -0.34 12.36 12.10
CA VAL A 404 -1.29 13.41 12.48
C VAL A 404 -2.00 14.01 11.27
N ILE A 405 -1.26 14.19 10.17
CA ILE A 405 -1.80 14.76 8.92
C ILE A 405 -2.95 13.90 8.37
N VAL A 406 -2.83 12.57 8.48
CA VAL A 406 -3.82 11.59 8.00
C VAL A 406 -4.71 11.04 9.12
N GLY A 407 -4.70 11.67 10.29
CA GLY A 407 -5.37 11.15 11.49
C GLY A 407 -6.88 11.01 11.36
N ASP A 408 -7.52 11.86 10.55
CA ASP A 408 -8.96 11.75 10.27
C ASP A 408 -9.27 10.58 9.33
N GLU A 409 -8.43 10.32 8.33
CA GLU A 409 -8.55 9.16 7.43
C GLU A 409 -8.36 7.84 8.19
N LEU A 410 -7.32 7.77 9.04
CA LEU A 410 -7.04 6.62 9.91
C LEU A 410 -8.24 6.30 10.82
N ARG A 411 -8.89 7.34 11.37
CA ARG A 411 -10.06 7.19 12.22
C ARG A 411 -11.32 6.81 11.42
N GLU A 412 -11.53 7.39 10.25
CA GLU A 412 -12.68 7.10 9.40
C GLU A 412 -12.64 5.66 8.91
N PHE A 413 -11.55 5.25 8.29
CA PHE A 413 -11.44 3.99 7.56
C PHE A 413 -11.02 2.79 8.43
N TYR A 414 -10.17 3.01 9.43
CA TYR A 414 -9.57 1.91 10.21
C TYR A 414 -9.88 1.97 11.71
N LYS A 415 -10.59 3.01 12.18
CA LYS A 415 -10.84 3.29 13.61
C LYS A 415 -9.56 3.42 14.43
N LEU A 416 -8.47 3.82 13.77
CA LEU A 416 -7.17 4.04 14.40
C LEU A 416 -7.07 5.45 14.96
N GLU A 417 -6.51 5.52 16.17
CA GLU A 417 -6.15 6.75 16.85
C GLU A 417 -4.65 6.99 16.71
N VAL A 418 -4.24 8.26 16.68
CA VAL A 418 -2.83 8.68 16.61
C VAL A 418 -2.35 9.15 17.99
N THR A 419 -1.19 8.63 18.38
CA THR A 419 -0.43 8.99 19.58
C THR A 419 0.91 9.62 19.17
N VAL A 420 1.10 10.91 19.47
CA VAL A 420 2.32 11.64 19.10
C VAL A 420 3.41 11.45 20.14
N ILE A 421 4.49 10.76 19.76
CA ILE A 421 5.66 10.52 20.61
C ILE A 421 6.65 11.68 20.44
N PRO A 422 7.09 12.34 21.52
CA PRO A 422 8.12 13.37 21.40
C PRO A 422 9.46 12.74 20.95
N PRO A 423 10.30 13.47 20.20
CA PRO A 423 11.64 12.98 19.88
C PRO A 423 12.49 12.89 21.15
N ASN A 424 13.42 11.94 21.19
CA ASN A 424 14.37 11.78 22.30
C ASN A 424 15.22 13.04 22.48
N THR A 425 15.69 13.60 21.35
CA THR A 425 16.42 14.86 21.30
C THR A 425 15.65 15.87 20.44
N PRO A 426 15.39 17.10 20.91
CA PRO A 426 14.70 18.10 20.11
C PRO A 426 15.41 18.37 18.78
N SER A 427 14.64 18.43 17.69
CA SER A 427 15.20 18.79 16.38
C SER A 427 15.61 20.27 16.35
N ILE A 428 16.82 20.52 15.85
CA ILE A 428 17.36 21.87 15.62
C ILE A 428 17.48 22.19 14.12
N ARG A 429 16.82 21.39 13.27
CA ARG A 429 16.81 21.59 11.82
C ARG A 429 16.21 22.95 11.47
N ILE A 430 16.79 23.61 10.47
CA ILE A 430 16.28 24.86 9.94
C ILE A 430 15.48 24.56 8.67
N ASP A 431 14.16 24.74 8.75
CA ASP A 431 13.27 24.63 7.58
C ASP A 431 13.04 26.04 7.01
N GLU A 432 13.62 26.30 5.83
CA GLU A 432 13.47 27.57 5.12
C GLU A 432 12.08 27.65 4.45
N PRO A 433 11.50 28.87 4.33
CA PRO A 433 10.33 29.09 3.50
C PRO A 433 10.59 28.72 2.04
N ASP A 434 9.52 28.38 1.33
CA ASP A 434 9.59 28.03 -0.09
C ASP A 434 10.19 29.18 -0.92
N ARG A 435 11.00 28.80 -1.90
CA ARG A 435 11.57 29.70 -2.90
C ARG A 435 10.79 29.51 -4.19
N VAL A 436 9.89 30.44 -4.50
CA VAL A 436 9.02 30.36 -5.67
C VAL A 436 9.65 31.11 -6.85
N TYR A 437 9.68 30.51 -8.03
CA TYR A 437 10.26 31.07 -9.27
C TYR A 437 9.20 31.13 -10.37
N ALA A 438 9.25 32.19 -11.18
CA ALA A 438 8.21 32.45 -12.18
C ALA A 438 8.10 31.34 -13.24
N THR A 439 9.23 30.73 -13.62
CA THR A 439 9.29 29.62 -14.59
C THR A 439 9.96 28.38 -14.02
N ALA A 440 9.70 27.22 -14.62
CA ALA A 440 10.36 25.96 -14.26
C ALA A 440 11.86 25.98 -14.58
N GLU A 441 12.28 26.70 -15.63
CA GLU A 441 13.68 26.86 -16.02
C GLU A 441 14.46 27.67 -14.95
N GLU A 442 13.92 28.82 -14.52
CA GLU A 442 14.52 29.63 -13.45
C GLU A 442 14.59 28.87 -12.12
N LYS A 443 13.54 28.06 -11.82
CA LYS A 443 13.53 27.15 -10.66
C LYS A 443 14.71 26.18 -10.70
N GLU A 444 14.91 25.51 -11.85
CA GLU A 444 15.96 24.50 -12.03
C GLU A 444 17.36 25.12 -11.93
N GLU A 445 17.58 26.28 -12.58
CA GLU A 445 18.84 27.02 -12.48
C GLU A 445 19.18 27.41 -11.03
N ALA A 446 18.17 27.84 -10.26
CA ALA A 446 18.34 28.21 -8.86
C ALA A 446 18.66 27.02 -7.96
N ILE A 447 18.05 25.85 -8.20
CA ILE A 447 18.40 24.60 -7.51
C ILE A 447 19.87 24.26 -7.76
N ILE A 448 20.32 24.30 -9.01
CA ILE A 448 21.70 23.96 -9.39
C ILE A 448 22.68 24.93 -8.72
N ALA A 449 22.36 26.23 -8.66
CA ALA A 449 23.19 27.23 -7.99
C ALA A 449 23.31 26.97 -6.48
N GLU A 450 22.19 26.64 -5.81
CA GLU A 450 22.16 26.32 -4.38
C GLU A 450 22.99 25.06 -4.06
N VAL A 451 22.84 24.01 -4.88
CA VAL A 451 23.60 22.76 -4.72
C VAL A 451 25.09 23.01 -4.90
N ALA A 452 25.49 23.84 -5.87
CA ALA A 452 26.88 24.19 -6.09
C ALA A 452 27.49 24.91 -4.88
N GLU A 453 26.78 25.88 -4.30
CA GLU A 453 27.24 26.59 -3.10
C GLU A 453 27.40 25.66 -1.89
N ALA A 454 26.42 24.79 -1.65
CA ALA A 454 26.49 23.80 -0.56
C ALA A 454 27.62 22.77 -0.79
N HIS A 455 27.80 22.31 -2.03
CA HIS A 455 28.83 21.35 -2.40
C HIS A 455 30.25 21.95 -2.28
N GLU A 456 30.46 23.21 -2.66
CA GLU A 456 31.72 23.93 -2.47
C GLU A 456 32.14 24.01 -0.99
N GLN A 457 31.16 24.10 -0.08
CA GLN A 457 31.37 24.06 1.37
C GLN A 457 31.59 22.64 1.91
N GLY A 458 31.46 21.61 1.07
CA GLY A 458 31.56 20.21 1.47
C GLY A 458 30.32 19.68 2.19
N ARG A 459 29.20 20.41 2.17
CA ARG A 459 27.96 20.00 2.82
C ARG A 459 27.26 18.91 2.00
N PRO A 460 26.84 17.79 2.60
CA PRO A 460 26.06 16.78 1.87
C PRO A 460 24.67 17.30 1.51
N VAL A 461 24.22 16.98 0.30
CA VAL A 461 22.94 17.43 -0.27
C VAL A 461 22.09 16.24 -0.73
N LEU A 462 20.83 16.22 -0.32
CA LEU A 462 19.79 15.34 -0.83
C LEU A 462 18.75 16.16 -1.60
N ILE A 463 18.60 15.88 -2.89
CA ILE A 463 17.62 16.52 -3.77
C ILE A 463 16.45 15.56 -3.99
N GLY A 464 15.24 15.97 -3.61
CA GLY A 464 14.00 15.24 -3.90
C GLY A 464 13.30 15.82 -5.12
N THR A 465 13.13 15.02 -6.19
CA THR A 465 12.41 15.42 -7.41
C THR A 465 11.03 14.77 -7.50
N LEU A 466 10.16 15.31 -8.35
CA LEU A 466 8.81 14.78 -8.51
C LEU A 466 8.76 13.55 -9.41
N ASP A 467 9.62 13.48 -10.43
CA ASP A 467 9.68 12.36 -11.37
C ASP A 467 11.12 12.00 -11.77
N VAL A 468 11.25 10.87 -12.48
CA VAL A 468 12.53 10.31 -12.94
C VAL A 468 13.18 11.22 -13.99
N ALA A 469 12.40 11.80 -14.90
CA ALA A 469 12.92 12.65 -15.96
C ALA A 469 13.53 13.94 -15.38
N GLU A 470 12.91 14.55 -14.37
CA GLU A 470 13.44 15.69 -13.63
C GLU A 470 14.73 15.33 -12.86
N SER A 471 14.77 14.15 -12.22
CA SER A 471 15.98 13.61 -11.60
C SER A 471 17.15 13.49 -12.58
N GLU A 472 16.90 12.95 -13.78
CA GLU A 472 17.93 12.77 -14.80
C GLU A 472 18.43 14.11 -15.38
N ARG A 473 17.52 15.06 -15.66
CA ARG A 473 17.89 16.41 -16.14
C ARG A 473 18.75 17.16 -15.13
N LEU A 474 18.33 17.19 -13.85
CA LEU A 474 19.10 17.81 -12.78
C LEU A 474 20.47 17.16 -12.62
N ALA A 475 20.54 15.82 -12.68
CA ALA A 475 21.80 15.10 -12.58
C ALA A 475 22.76 15.42 -13.74
N GLU A 476 22.26 15.52 -14.97
CA GLU A 476 23.05 15.94 -16.13
C GLU A 476 23.56 17.37 -15.99
N ALA A 477 22.70 18.30 -15.55
CA ALA A 477 23.07 19.69 -15.33
C ALA A 477 24.14 19.87 -14.24
N LEU A 478 24.04 19.10 -13.14
CA LEU A 478 25.05 19.07 -12.07
C LEU A 478 26.39 18.53 -12.56
N ARG A 479 26.39 17.43 -13.34
CA ARG A 479 27.62 16.89 -13.97
C ARG A 479 28.26 17.88 -14.93
N GLY A 480 27.45 18.68 -15.64
CA GLY A 480 27.93 19.78 -16.48
C GLY A 480 28.70 20.85 -15.72
N ARG A 481 28.51 20.96 -14.39
CA ARG A 481 29.26 21.83 -13.48
C ARG A 481 30.35 21.09 -12.68
N GLU A 482 30.75 19.90 -13.11
CA GLU A 482 31.77 19.06 -12.45
C GLU A 482 31.36 18.58 -11.05
N ILE A 483 30.07 18.61 -10.71
CA ILE A 483 29.54 18.07 -9.45
C ILE A 483 29.12 16.61 -9.68
N GLU A 484 29.83 15.68 -9.04
CA GLU A 484 29.45 14.26 -9.09
C GLU A 484 28.20 14.01 -8.24
N CYS A 485 27.16 13.44 -8.86
CA CYS A 485 25.91 13.12 -8.19
C CYS A 485 25.49 11.66 -8.45
N VAL A 486 24.82 11.07 -7.46
CA VAL A 486 24.23 9.73 -7.56
C VAL A 486 22.72 9.85 -7.65
N VAL A 487 22.14 9.20 -8.66
CA VAL A 487 20.68 9.21 -8.88
C VAL A 487 20.08 7.92 -8.36
N LEU A 488 19.03 8.06 -7.55
CA LEU A 488 18.20 6.98 -7.06
C LEU A 488 16.91 6.97 -7.88
N ASN A 489 16.79 5.99 -8.76
CA ASN A 489 15.64 5.83 -9.66
C ASN A 489 14.69 4.72 -9.23
N ALA A 490 14.74 4.33 -7.95
CA ALA A 490 13.75 3.47 -7.34
C ALA A 490 13.62 2.08 -8.06
N LYS A 491 14.74 1.50 -8.51
CA LYS A 491 14.81 0.21 -9.25
C LYS A 491 15.26 -0.97 -8.40
N ASN A 492 16.05 -0.76 -7.35
CA ASN A 492 16.62 -1.84 -6.54
C ASN A 492 16.78 -1.36 -5.09
N ASP A 493 15.90 -1.84 -4.21
CA ASP A 493 15.83 -1.46 -2.81
C ASP A 493 17.16 -1.67 -2.05
N ALA A 494 17.85 -2.78 -2.30
CA ALA A 494 19.09 -3.10 -1.60
C ALA A 494 20.25 -2.18 -2.03
N GLU A 495 20.36 -1.88 -3.32
CA GLU A 495 21.38 -0.95 -3.83
C GLU A 495 21.06 0.50 -3.43
N GLU A 496 19.79 0.89 -3.46
CA GLU A 496 19.34 2.21 -2.98
C GLU A 496 19.65 2.40 -1.51
N ALA A 497 19.40 1.39 -0.67
CA ALA A 497 19.74 1.44 0.74
C ALA A 497 21.24 1.66 0.96
N LYS A 498 22.11 1.01 0.17
CA LYS A 498 23.56 1.24 0.22
C LYS A 498 23.93 2.67 -0.16
N ILE A 499 23.32 3.21 -1.21
CA ILE A 499 23.60 4.59 -1.65
C ILE A 499 23.11 5.61 -0.62
N ILE A 500 21.90 5.43 -0.09
CA ILE A 500 21.30 6.31 0.93
C ILE A 500 22.11 6.28 2.23
N ALA A 501 22.62 5.12 2.65
CA ALA A 501 23.48 5.03 3.83
C ALA A 501 24.75 5.91 3.71
N GLU A 502 25.22 6.16 2.48
CA GLU A 502 26.37 7.04 2.21
C GLU A 502 25.98 8.49 1.85
N ALA A 503 24.68 8.81 1.78
CA ALA A 503 24.22 10.12 1.33
C ALA A 503 24.64 11.28 2.26
N GLY A 504 24.97 10.97 3.52
CA GLY A 504 25.45 11.95 4.50
C GLY A 504 26.97 12.12 4.54
N ALA A 505 27.72 11.50 3.62
CA ALA A 505 29.18 11.66 3.54
C ALA A 505 29.57 13.07 3.05
N LEU A 506 30.76 13.54 3.44
CA LEU A 506 31.24 14.88 3.11
C LEU A 506 31.20 15.16 1.59
N GLY A 507 30.61 16.28 1.20
CA GLY A 507 30.46 16.71 -0.19
C GLY A 507 29.54 15.84 -1.06
N ARG A 508 28.86 14.82 -0.50
CA ARG A 508 28.04 13.91 -1.29
C ARG A 508 26.77 14.61 -1.79
N VAL A 509 26.49 14.49 -3.10
CA VAL A 509 25.23 14.93 -3.70
C VAL A 509 24.42 13.72 -4.16
N THR A 510 23.21 13.60 -3.63
CA THR A 510 22.29 12.50 -3.93
C THR A 510 20.99 13.05 -4.49
N VAL A 511 20.56 12.56 -5.65
CA VAL A 511 19.30 12.92 -6.29
C VAL A 511 18.35 11.74 -6.14
N SER A 512 17.15 12.00 -5.63
CA SER A 512 16.15 10.99 -5.30
C SER A 512 14.82 11.34 -5.92
N THR A 513 14.24 10.41 -6.67
CA THR A 513 12.84 10.52 -7.12
C THR A 513 11.91 10.29 -5.93
N GLN A 514 11.12 11.32 -5.58
CA GLN A 514 10.15 11.34 -4.48
C GLN A 514 10.73 10.82 -3.16
N MET A 515 10.48 9.55 -2.83
CA MET A 515 10.87 8.91 -1.57
C MET A 515 11.76 7.66 -1.75
N ALA A 516 12.58 7.58 -2.80
CA ALA A 516 13.52 6.47 -2.98
C ALA A 516 14.41 6.26 -1.73
N GLY A 517 14.73 5.00 -1.43
CA GLY A 517 15.43 4.60 -0.20
C GLY A 517 14.71 4.94 1.13
N ARG A 518 13.38 4.80 1.15
CA ARG A 518 12.56 4.79 2.38
C ARG A 518 13.00 3.70 3.35
N GLY A 519 12.84 3.94 4.64
CA GLY A 519 13.24 3.00 5.70
C GLY A 519 14.76 2.83 5.91
N THR A 520 15.60 3.58 5.18
CA THR A 520 17.05 3.61 5.40
C THR A 520 17.48 4.95 5.99
N ASP A 521 18.34 4.88 7.00
CA ASP A 521 18.81 6.04 7.72
C ASP A 521 20.03 6.70 7.05
N ILE A 522 20.01 8.04 6.96
CA ILE A 522 21.14 8.84 6.49
C ILE A 522 21.90 9.33 7.72
N ARG A 523 23.11 8.81 7.92
CA ARG A 523 24.00 9.22 9.02
C ARG A 523 24.99 10.27 8.52
N LEU A 524 25.26 11.28 9.35
CA LEU A 524 26.25 12.30 9.03
C LEU A 524 27.65 11.68 9.03
N GLY A 525 28.42 11.89 7.96
CA GLY A 525 29.72 11.25 7.76
C GLY A 525 29.67 9.89 7.05
N GLY A 526 28.52 9.52 6.48
CA GLY A 526 28.30 8.25 5.78
C GLY A 526 28.03 7.09 6.74
N LYS A 527 28.01 5.85 6.21
CA LYS A 527 27.62 4.66 6.99
C LYS A 527 28.49 4.42 8.23
N ASP A 528 29.78 4.72 8.10
CA ASP A 528 30.79 4.54 9.15
C ASP A 528 31.01 5.82 9.99
N GLU A 529 30.26 6.90 9.73
CA GLU A 529 30.36 8.20 10.42
C GLU A 529 31.78 8.83 10.43
N LYS A 530 32.63 8.48 9.45
CA LYS A 530 34.06 8.88 9.43
C LYS A 530 34.28 10.39 9.44
N ASP A 531 33.46 11.11 8.69
CA ASP A 531 33.57 12.57 8.53
C ASP A 531 32.46 13.32 9.28
N ARG A 532 31.86 12.70 10.31
CA ARG A 532 30.69 13.24 11.01
C ARG A 532 30.92 14.65 11.55
N ASP A 533 32.03 14.87 12.25
CA ASP A 533 32.32 16.16 12.87
C ASP A 533 32.41 17.29 11.83
N GLN A 534 33.05 17.04 10.68
CA GLN A 534 33.14 18.01 9.59
C GLN A 534 31.76 18.30 8.99
N VAL A 535 30.95 17.27 8.76
CA VAL A 535 29.59 17.44 8.23
C VAL A 535 28.71 18.24 9.20
N VAL A 536 28.83 18.00 10.51
CA VAL A 536 28.13 18.76 11.56
C VAL A 536 28.56 20.23 11.54
N GLU A 537 29.87 20.52 11.42
CA GLU A 537 30.38 21.89 11.30
C GLU A 537 29.86 22.63 10.06
N GLN A 538 29.64 21.92 8.95
CA GLN A 538 29.04 22.46 7.72
C GLN A 538 27.49 22.58 7.79
N GLY A 539 26.88 22.36 8.96
CA GLY A 539 25.43 22.50 9.15
C GLY A 539 24.62 21.25 8.80
N GLY A 540 25.27 20.08 8.76
CA GLY A 540 24.64 18.77 8.55
C GLY A 540 24.06 18.57 7.16
N LEU A 541 23.19 17.57 7.01
CA LEU A 541 22.54 17.27 5.74
C LEU A 541 21.64 18.43 5.28
N TYR A 542 21.78 18.80 4.00
CA TYR A 542 20.89 19.76 3.35
C TYR A 542 19.90 19.06 2.44
N VAL A 543 18.61 19.30 2.65
CA VAL A 543 17.52 18.70 1.88
C VAL A 543 16.90 19.75 0.97
N ILE A 544 16.86 19.48 -0.33
CA ILE A 544 16.28 20.37 -1.34
C ILE A 544 15.11 19.65 -2.03
N GLY A 545 13.90 20.19 -1.94
CA GLY A 545 12.76 19.73 -2.73
C GLY A 545 12.65 20.49 -4.05
N ALA A 546 12.64 19.80 -5.19
CA ALA A 546 12.50 20.38 -6.53
C ALA A 546 11.03 20.61 -6.95
N GLY A 547 10.16 20.84 -5.98
CA GLY A 547 8.73 20.99 -6.15
C GLY A 547 7.99 20.50 -4.92
N ARG A 548 6.73 20.88 -4.77
CA ARG A 548 5.84 20.38 -3.72
C ARG A 548 5.13 19.12 -4.21
N HIS A 549 4.99 18.13 -3.33
CA HIS A 549 4.19 16.94 -3.62
C HIS A 549 2.69 17.21 -3.41
N ASP A 550 1.85 16.35 -3.95
CA ASP A 550 0.38 16.41 -3.78
C ASP A 550 -0.05 16.34 -2.32
N SER A 551 0.78 15.77 -1.44
CA SER A 551 0.56 15.75 0.01
C SER A 551 1.75 16.35 0.75
N ARG A 552 1.44 17.19 1.74
CA ARG A 552 2.42 17.77 2.67
C ARG A 552 3.19 16.72 3.43
N ARG A 553 2.56 15.57 3.67
CA ARG A 553 3.19 14.43 4.36
C ARG A 553 4.47 13.97 3.68
N VAL A 554 4.46 13.89 2.36
CA VAL A 554 5.63 13.47 1.56
C VAL A 554 6.73 14.52 1.66
N ASP A 555 6.38 15.81 1.62
CA ASP A 555 7.33 16.90 1.83
C ASP A 555 7.99 16.80 3.22
N ASP A 556 7.20 16.56 4.27
CA ASP A 556 7.69 16.45 5.64
C ASP A 556 8.57 15.20 5.85
N GLN A 557 8.28 14.11 5.15
CA GLN A 557 9.15 12.93 5.12
C GLN A 557 10.49 13.21 4.46
N LEU A 558 10.50 14.00 3.37
CA LEU A 558 11.73 14.44 2.73
C LEU A 558 12.54 15.34 3.69
N ARG A 559 11.91 16.33 4.33
CA ARG A 559 12.56 17.17 5.36
C ARG A 559 13.13 16.35 6.51
N GLY A 560 12.37 15.34 6.96
CA GLY A 560 12.74 14.39 8.02
C GLY A 560 13.97 13.53 7.75
N ARG A 561 14.52 13.57 6.53
CA ARG A 561 15.82 12.98 6.22
C ARG A 561 16.98 13.74 6.87
N ALA A 562 16.82 15.03 7.17
CA ALA A 562 17.80 15.85 7.88
C ALA A 562 17.42 16.14 9.34
N GLY A 563 18.42 16.48 10.15
CA GLY A 563 18.27 16.95 11.53
C GLY A 563 17.77 15.91 12.53
N ARG A 564 18.29 14.69 12.41
CA ARG A 564 17.90 13.52 13.22
C ARG A 564 18.65 13.48 14.54
N GLN A 565 18.01 12.97 15.61
CA GLN A 565 18.60 12.93 16.95
C GLN A 565 19.20 14.28 17.42
N GLY A 566 18.64 15.39 16.95
CA GLY A 566 19.14 16.74 17.26
C GLY A 566 20.39 17.17 16.49
N ASP A 567 20.81 16.43 15.47
CA ASP A 567 21.86 16.87 14.55
C ASP A 567 21.45 18.17 13.84
N PRO A 568 22.40 19.02 13.43
CA PRO A 568 22.09 20.14 12.55
C PRO A 568 21.63 19.64 11.18
N GLY A 569 20.84 20.47 10.50
CA GLY A 569 20.36 20.18 9.16
C GLY A 569 19.59 21.37 8.60
N GLY A 570 19.41 21.38 7.29
CA GLY A 570 18.58 22.39 6.63
C GLY A 570 17.64 21.75 5.63
N SER A 571 16.49 22.39 5.40
CA SER A 571 15.61 22.03 4.30
C SER A 571 15.05 23.25 3.59
N VAL A 572 14.87 23.15 2.27
CA VAL A 572 14.25 24.19 1.45
C VAL A 572 13.50 23.55 0.27
N PHE A 573 12.42 24.18 -0.17
CA PHE A 573 11.67 23.76 -1.36
C PHE A 573 11.70 24.86 -2.42
N PHE A 574 11.93 24.45 -3.67
CA PHE A 574 11.90 25.30 -4.86
C PHE A 574 10.63 24.97 -5.64
N VAL A 575 9.82 25.98 -5.94
CA VAL A 575 8.48 25.80 -6.52
C VAL A 575 8.30 26.74 -7.70
N SER A 576 7.49 26.36 -8.68
CA SER A 576 7.08 27.24 -9.79
C SER A 576 5.56 27.24 -9.97
N PRO A 577 4.94 28.35 -10.40
CA PRO A 577 3.56 28.35 -10.88
C PRO A 577 3.31 27.36 -12.04
N GLU A 578 4.35 26.96 -12.77
CA GLU A 578 4.30 25.97 -13.84
C GLU A 578 4.31 24.52 -13.33
N ASP A 579 4.58 24.29 -12.04
CA ASP A 579 4.57 22.94 -11.46
C ASP A 579 3.15 22.32 -11.54
N THR A 580 3.09 21.03 -11.85
CA THR A 580 1.84 20.28 -12.07
C THR A 580 0.83 20.44 -10.92
N LEU A 581 1.31 20.42 -9.67
CA LEU A 581 0.48 20.62 -8.48
C LEU A 581 -0.26 21.96 -8.53
N ILE A 582 0.46 23.02 -8.89
CA ILE A 582 -0.03 24.39 -8.88
C ILE A 582 -1.00 24.62 -10.03
N VAL A 583 -0.62 24.22 -11.25
CA VAL A 583 -1.44 24.35 -12.46
C VAL A 583 -2.80 23.66 -12.30
N ARG A 584 -2.84 22.50 -11.64
CA ARG A 584 -4.08 21.73 -11.46
C ARG A 584 -4.99 22.27 -10.35
N ASN A 585 -4.41 22.82 -9.28
CA ASN A 585 -5.13 23.04 -8.03
C ASN A 585 -5.19 24.51 -7.57
N SER A 586 -4.61 25.44 -8.32
CA SER A 586 -4.64 26.88 -8.04
C SER A 586 -5.20 27.68 -9.20
N GLU A 587 -5.82 28.82 -8.91
CA GLU A 587 -6.06 29.83 -9.93
C GLU A 587 -4.74 30.51 -10.30
N PRO A 588 -4.59 31.02 -11.53
CA PRO A 588 -3.42 31.82 -11.90
C PRO A 588 -3.21 32.94 -10.89
N PHE A 589 -1.99 33.02 -10.36
CA PHE A 589 -1.58 34.05 -9.42
C PHE A 589 -0.29 34.71 -9.91
N ASP A 590 -0.03 35.90 -9.38
CA ASP A 590 1.16 36.68 -9.68
C ASP A 590 1.67 37.33 -8.38
N GLY A 591 2.92 37.75 -8.37
CA GLY A 591 3.57 38.37 -7.23
C GLY A 591 4.81 39.17 -7.64
N PRO A 592 5.29 40.09 -6.78
CA PRO A 592 6.57 40.74 -6.96
C PRO A 592 7.67 39.74 -7.32
N THR A 593 8.22 39.89 -8.52
CA THR A 593 9.24 39.00 -9.10
C THR A 593 10.57 39.76 -9.19
N ALA A 594 11.62 39.19 -8.61
CA ALA A 594 12.96 39.73 -8.65
C ALA A 594 13.65 39.45 -9.99
N ALA A 595 14.83 40.03 -10.21
CA ALA A 595 15.56 39.90 -11.48
C ALA A 595 16.10 38.49 -11.75
N ASP A 596 16.20 37.66 -10.70
CA ASP A 596 16.56 36.24 -10.74
C ASP A 596 15.33 35.32 -10.87
N GLY A 597 14.15 35.89 -11.19
CA GLY A 597 12.90 35.14 -11.35
C GLY A 597 12.21 34.78 -10.03
N ARG A 598 12.79 35.10 -8.87
CA ARG A 598 12.21 34.75 -7.57
C ARG A 598 10.96 35.59 -7.27
N MET A 599 9.84 34.91 -7.10
CA MET A 599 8.56 35.48 -6.68
C MET A 599 8.48 35.57 -5.16
N SER A 600 7.79 36.59 -4.66
CA SER A 600 7.58 36.79 -3.23
C SER A 600 6.23 37.43 -2.91
N GLY A 601 5.77 37.24 -1.68
CA GLY A 601 4.62 37.95 -1.12
C GLY A 601 3.49 37.03 -0.66
N PRO A 602 2.59 37.53 0.19
CA PRO A 602 1.61 36.69 0.88
C PRO A 602 0.64 35.93 -0.05
N ALA A 603 0.38 36.47 -1.24
CA ALA A 603 -0.47 35.83 -2.24
C ALA A 603 0.18 34.58 -2.85
N VAL A 604 1.51 34.61 -3.07
CA VAL A 604 2.28 33.49 -3.61
C VAL A 604 2.35 32.36 -2.59
N ASP A 605 2.70 32.67 -1.34
CA ASP A 605 2.76 31.69 -0.25
C ASP A 605 1.40 31.02 0.00
N TYR A 606 0.34 31.84 -0.07
CA TYR A 606 -1.04 31.35 0.06
C TYR A 606 -1.42 30.43 -1.09
N ALA A 607 -1.11 30.79 -2.33
CA ALA A 607 -1.45 30.00 -3.51
C ALA A 607 -0.81 28.61 -3.48
N VAL A 608 0.50 28.52 -3.17
CA VAL A 608 1.21 27.24 -3.05
C VAL A 608 0.60 26.38 -1.94
N SER A 609 0.39 26.97 -0.76
CA SER A 609 -0.22 26.26 0.38
C SER A 609 -1.67 25.83 0.13
N HIS A 610 -2.42 26.61 -0.65
CA HIS A 610 -3.80 26.32 -0.99
C HIS A 610 -3.90 25.20 -2.03
N ALA A 611 -3.06 25.24 -3.07
CA ALA A 611 -2.99 24.21 -4.11
C ALA A 611 -2.78 22.82 -3.50
N GLN A 612 -1.83 22.69 -2.57
CA GLN A 612 -1.58 21.42 -1.87
C GLN A 612 -2.78 20.94 -1.04
N LYS A 613 -3.45 21.84 -0.31
CA LYS A 613 -4.66 21.47 0.47
C LYS A 613 -5.82 21.03 -0.44
N VAL A 614 -5.96 21.64 -1.61
CA VAL A 614 -6.97 21.25 -2.60
C VAL A 614 -6.65 19.85 -3.14
N ALA A 615 -5.38 19.58 -3.47
CA ALA A 615 -4.94 18.26 -3.91
C ALA A 615 -5.21 17.18 -2.85
N GLU A 616 -4.87 17.43 -1.58
CA GLU A 616 -5.16 16.52 -0.46
C GLU A 616 -6.66 16.26 -0.29
N GLY A 617 -7.49 17.31 -0.34
CA GLY A 617 -8.94 17.17 -0.23
C GLY A 617 -9.57 16.37 -1.38
N VAL A 618 -9.08 16.56 -2.61
CA VAL A 618 -9.50 15.78 -3.78
C VAL A 618 -9.09 14.31 -3.61
N ALA A 619 -7.84 14.05 -3.22
CA ALA A 619 -7.36 12.69 -3.00
C ALA A 619 -8.17 11.95 -1.93
N PHE A 620 -8.48 12.63 -0.82
CA PHE A 620 -9.31 12.09 0.26
C PHE A 620 -10.74 11.74 -0.19
N GLU A 621 -11.39 12.62 -0.96
CA GLU A 621 -12.74 12.35 -1.49
C GLU A 621 -12.75 11.19 -2.49
N ILE A 622 -11.73 11.06 -3.35
CA ILE A 622 -11.58 9.90 -4.24
C ILE A 622 -11.42 8.64 -3.40
N HIS A 623 -10.55 8.64 -2.38
CA HIS A 623 -10.38 7.50 -1.47
C HIS A 623 -11.68 7.08 -0.81
N ARG A 624 -12.41 8.03 -0.22
CA ARG A 624 -13.70 7.76 0.44
C ARG A 624 -14.72 7.16 -0.52
N ASN A 625 -14.76 7.62 -1.78
CA ASN A 625 -15.69 7.10 -2.77
C ASN A 625 -15.31 5.71 -3.25
N THR A 626 -14.04 5.45 -3.58
CA THR A 626 -13.55 4.09 -3.89
C THR A 626 -13.92 3.12 -2.79
N TRP A 627 -13.62 3.50 -1.55
CA TRP A 627 -13.84 2.65 -0.39
C TRP A 627 -15.32 2.26 -0.23
N LYS A 628 -16.26 3.18 -0.46
CA LYS A 628 -17.70 2.88 -0.41
C LYS A 628 -18.12 1.74 -1.33
N TYR A 629 -17.57 1.67 -2.55
CA TYR A 629 -17.82 0.54 -3.45
C TYR A 629 -17.18 -0.75 -2.95
N GLY A 630 -15.97 -0.65 -2.39
CA GLY A 630 -15.24 -1.78 -1.82
C GLY A 630 -15.96 -2.44 -0.64
N ILE A 631 -16.65 -1.68 0.22
CA ILE A 631 -17.34 -2.21 1.42
C ILE A 631 -18.30 -3.36 1.05
N LEU A 632 -19.08 -3.21 -0.02
CA LEU A 632 -20.03 -4.26 -0.40
C LEU A 632 -19.30 -5.53 -0.86
N VAL A 633 -18.26 -5.36 -1.69
CA VAL A 633 -17.47 -6.48 -2.21
C VAL A 633 -16.79 -7.25 -1.07
N GLU A 634 -16.24 -6.54 -0.09
CA GLU A 634 -15.59 -7.18 1.05
C GLU A 634 -16.59 -7.92 1.94
N ARG A 635 -17.80 -7.39 2.15
CA ARG A 635 -18.86 -8.14 2.87
C ARG A 635 -19.28 -9.41 2.14
N GLN A 636 -19.41 -9.34 0.82
CA GLN A 636 -19.73 -10.50 -0.01
C GLN A 636 -18.61 -11.54 0.06
N ARG A 637 -17.35 -11.12 -0.01
CA ARG A 637 -16.19 -11.99 0.17
C ARG A 637 -16.19 -12.67 1.53
N GLN A 638 -16.48 -11.96 2.62
CA GLN A 638 -16.52 -12.54 3.96
C GLN A 638 -17.58 -13.65 4.07
N LEU A 639 -18.76 -13.44 3.50
CA LEU A 639 -19.81 -14.46 3.44
C LEU A 639 -19.38 -15.68 2.62
N LEU A 640 -18.74 -15.43 1.48
CA LEU A 640 -18.20 -16.48 0.62
C LEU A 640 -17.08 -17.27 1.32
N ALA A 641 -16.20 -16.60 2.06
CA ALA A 641 -15.10 -17.22 2.79
C ALA A 641 -15.58 -18.15 3.92
N VAL A 642 -16.72 -17.84 4.56
CA VAL A 642 -17.38 -18.76 5.50
C VAL A 642 -17.79 -20.04 4.78
N ARG A 643 -18.51 -19.91 3.66
CA ARG A 643 -18.95 -21.06 2.84
C ARG A 643 -17.78 -21.88 2.31
N ARG A 644 -16.73 -21.20 1.83
CA ARG A 644 -15.50 -21.84 1.37
C ARG A 644 -14.84 -22.64 2.48
N ARG A 645 -14.73 -22.08 3.68
CA ARG A 645 -14.13 -22.77 4.84
C ARG A 645 -14.92 -24.01 5.22
N GLU A 646 -16.25 -23.95 5.19
CA GLU A 646 -17.10 -25.13 5.42
C GLU A 646 -16.81 -26.21 4.37
N LEU A 647 -16.79 -25.86 3.09
CA LEU A 647 -16.45 -26.81 2.02
C LEU A 647 -15.06 -27.40 2.19
N LEU A 648 -14.07 -26.57 2.52
CA LEU A 648 -12.67 -26.98 2.58
C LEU A 648 -12.39 -27.97 3.73
N HIS A 649 -13.04 -27.79 4.89
CA HIS A 649 -12.73 -28.56 6.10
C HIS A 649 -13.82 -29.59 6.51
N THR A 650 -14.90 -29.73 5.75
CA THR A 650 -15.99 -30.67 6.07
C THR A 650 -16.37 -31.52 4.86
N ASP A 651 -17.28 -32.47 5.06
CA ASP A 651 -17.87 -33.34 4.03
C ASP A 651 -19.09 -32.71 3.34
N LEU A 652 -19.31 -31.40 3.51
CA LEU A 652 -20.50 -30.68 3.03
C LEU A 652 -20.79 -30.87 1.53
N ALA A 653 -19.76 -30.85 0.68
CA ALA A 653 -19.94 -31.09 -0.75
C ALA A 653 -20.45 -32.51 -1.06
N ALA A 654 -19.92 -33.51 -0.34
CA ALA A 654 -20.37 -34.89 -0.45
C ALA A 654 -21.81 -35.07 0.05
N GLN A 655 -22.21 -34.32 1.08
CA GLN A 655 -23.60 -34.31 1.56
C GLN A 655 -24.57 -33.81 0.47
N TRP A 656 -24.24 -32.71 -0.23
CA TRP A 656 -25.08 -32.20 -1.32
C TRP A 656 -25.29 -33.23 -2.42
N ILE A 657 -24.20 -33.85 -2.89
CA ILE A 657 -24.25 -34.83 -3.97
C ILE A 657 -25.05 -36.08 -3.54
N ARG A 658 -24.79 -36.58 -2.33
CA ARG A 658 -25.49 -37.75 -1.78
C ARG A 658 -26.98 -37.50 -1.58
N GLU A 659 -27.37 -36.29 -1.19
CA GLU A 659 -28.77 -35.90 -1.04
C GLU A 659 -29.48 -35.72 -2.39
N ALA A 660 -28.77 -35.24 -3.41
CA ALA A 660 -29.30 -35.08 -4.76
C ALA A 660 -29.45 -36.43 -5.50
N ASN A 661 -28.41 -37.26 -5.48
CA ASN A 661 -28.38 -38.54 -6.20
C ASN A 661 -27.53 -39.59 -5.46
N LYS A 662 -28.17 -40.32 -4.55
CA LYS A 662 -27.51 -41.34 -3.73
C LYS A 662 -26.94 -42.51 -4.55
N GLU A 663 -27.64 -42.93 -5.61
CA GLU A 663 -27.22 -44.09 -6.41
C GLU A 663 -25.90 -43.82 -7.14
N ASP A 664 -25.77 -42.64 -7.74
CA ASP A 664 -24.55 -42.19 -8.40
C ASP A 664 -23.38 -42.01 -7.41
N TRP A 665 -23.65 -41.42 -6.25
CA TRP A 665 -22.65 -41.32 -5.17
C TRP A 665 -22.14 -42.69 -4.72
N ASP A 666 -23.03 -43.65 -4.48
CA ASP A 666 -22.67 -44.99 -4.03
C ASP A 666 -21.83 -45.72 -5.13
N GLU A 667 -22.14 -45.52 -6.43
CA GLU A 667 -21.35 -46.06 -7.55
C GLU A 667 -19.93 -45.46 -7.61
N VAL A 668 -19.79 -44.14 -7.45
CA VAL A 668 -18.47 -43.48 -7.41
C VAL A 668 -17.66 -43.97 -6.21
N VAL A 669 -18.27 -44.07 -5.02
CA VAL A 669 -17.59 -44.60 -3.82
C VAL A 669 -17.14 -46.04 -4.01
N GLU A 670 -17.92 -46.89 -4.68
CA GLU A 670 -17.50 -48.25 -5.01
C GLU A 670 -16.30 -48.28 -5.98
N ALA A 671 -16.22 -47.32 -6.91
CA ALA A 671 -15.15 -47.23 -7.90
C ALA A 671 -13.82 -46.68 -7.35
N VAL A 672 -13.86 -45.55 -6.63
CA VAL A 672 -12.64 -44.81 -6.21
C VAL A 672 -12.40 -44.79 -4.70
N GLY A 673 -13.38 -45.20 -3.90
CA GLY A 673 -13.34 -45.14 -2.44
C GLY A 673 -13.85 -43.82 -1.85
N GLU A 674 -14.33 -43.88 -0.59
CA GLU A 674 -15.02 -42.75 0.07
C GLU A 674 -14.13 -41.51 0.23
N GLU A 675 -12.87 -41.68 0.65
CA GLU A 675 -11.92 -40.56 0.83
C GLU A 675 -11.66 -39.81 -0.48
N GLN A 676 -11.48 -40.55 -1.59
CA GLN A 676 -11.23 -39.95 -2.90
C GLN A 676 -12.51 -39.29 -3.46
N ALA A 677 -13.68 -39.92 -3.28
CA ALA A 677 -14.95 -39.34 -3.67
C ALA A 677 -15.24 -38.03 -2.92
N GLU A 678 -15.02 -37.99 -1.61
CA GLU A 678 -15.17 -36.76 -0.79
C GLU A 678 -14.19 -35.68 -1.21
N ARG A 679 -12.93 -36.06 -1.50
CA ARG A 679 -11.92 -35.13 -2.01
C ARG A 679 -12.33 -34.54 -3.34
N THR A 680 -12.78 -35.35 -4.30
CA THR A 680 -13.24 -34.88 -5.61
C THR A 680 -14.45 -33.95 -5.47
N ALA A 681 -15.46 -34.34 -4.68
CA ALA A 681 -16.64 -33.50 -4.40
C ALA A 681 -16.26 -32.13 -3.85
N ARG A 682 -15.35 -32.10 -2.86
CA ARG A 682 -14.82 -30.86 -2.28
C ARG A 682 -14.16 -30.00 -3.35
N GLN A 683 -13.26 -30.57 -4.14
CA GLN A 683 -12.52 -29.82 -5.14
C GLN A 683 -13.44 -29.24 -6.23
N LEU A 684 -14.43 -30.00 -6.69
CA LEU A 684 -15.44 -29.53 -7.63
C LEU A 684 -16.26 -28.37 -7.05
N ALA A 685 -16.75 -28.52 -5.81
CA ALA A 685 -17.54 -27.48 -5.15
C ALA A 685 -16.76 -26.18 -4.95
N LEU A 686 -15.49 -26.28 -4.55
CA LEU A 686 -14.60 -25.13 -4.41
C LEU A 686 -14.34 -24.45 -5.75
N ALA A 687 -14.14 -25.22 -6.81
CA ALA A 687 -13.88 -24.68 -8.15
C ALA A 687 -15.14 -24.01 -8.75
N VAL A 688 -16.34 -24.54 -8.51
CA VAL A 688 -17.62 -23.90 -8.85
C VAL A 688 -17.78 -22.57 -8.10
N LEU A 689 -17.46 -22.56 -6.80
CA LEU A 689 -17.50 -21.36 -5.97
C LEU A 689 -16.53 -20.29 -6.49
N ASP A 690 -15.29 -20.67 -6.78
CA ASP A 690 -14.24 -19.77 -7.25
C ASP A 690 -14.57 -19.20 -8.63
N ARG A 691 -15.08 -20.04 -9.55
CA ARG A 691 -15.55 -19.59 -10.86
C ARG A 691 -16.70 -18.60 -10.73
N GLY A 692 -17.70 -18.92 -9.92
CA GLY A 692 -18.83 -18.02 -9.68
C GLY A 692 -18.37 -16.67 -9.13
N TRP A 693 -17.41 -16.68 -8.19
CA TRP A 693 -16.86 -15.45 -7.63
C TRP A 693 -16.09 -14.61 -8.66
N ALA A 694 -15.28 -15.24 -9.51
CA ALA A 694 -14.58 -14.56 -10.61
C ALA A 694 -15.59 -13.90 -11.58
N ASP A 695 -16.63 -14.64 -12.00
CA ASP A 695 -17.69 -14.11 -12.87
C ASP A 695 -18.43 -12.93 -12.21
N HIS A 696 -18.69 -13.02 -10.91
CA HIS A 696 -19.32 -11.95 -10.14
C HIS A 696 -18.42 -10.72 -10.03
N LEU A 697 -17.12 -10.87 -9.80
CA LEU A 697 -16.16 -9.77 -9.79
C LEU A 697 -16.09 -9.06 -11.14
N ALA A 698 -16.08 -9.81 -12.24
CA ALA A 698 -16.12 -9.26 -13.59
C ALA A 698 -17.39 -8.41 -13.81
N MET A 699 -18.56 -8.97 -13.47
CA MET A 699 -19.83 -8.24 -13.56
C MET A 699 -19.84 -6.97 -12.70
N LEU A 700 -19.31 -7.02 -11.48
CA LEU A 700 -19.21 -5.84 -10.62
C LEU A 700 -18.30 -4.75 -11.21
N SER A 701 -17.23 -5.14 -11.90
CA SER A 701 -16.37 -4.20 -12.62
C SER A 701 -17.16 -3.48 -13.71
N ASP A 702 -17.86 -4.23 -14.56
CA ASP A 702 -18.70 -3.69 -15.65
C ASP A 702 -19.80 -2.76 -15.12
N VAL A 703 -20.46 -3.15 -14.02
CA VAL A 703 -21.49 -2.33 -13.39
C VAL A 703 -20.89 -1.04 -12.85
N ARG A 704 -19.75 -1.11 -12.15
CA ARG A 704 -19.08 0.08 -11.60
C ARG A 704 -18.72 1.07 -12.70
N GLU A 705 -18.22 0.59 -13.83
CA GLU A 705 -17.90 1.45 -14.99
C GLU A 705 -19.15 2.06 -15.63
N GLY A 706 -20.21 1.26 -15.81
CA GLY A 706 -21.43 1.69 -16.50
C GLY A 706 -22.38 2.57 -15.67
N VAL A 707 -22.32 2.50 -14.34
CA VAL A 707 -23.23 3.20 -13.43
C VAL A 707 -23.07 4.73 -13.49
N HIS A 708 -21.87 5.23 -13.82
CA HIS A 708 -21.63 6.67 -13.97
C HIS A 708 -22.47 7.29 -15.11
N LEU A 709 -22.68 6.56 -16.21
CA LEU A 709 -23.51 7.00 -17.34
C LEU A 709 -25.00 7.10 -16.98
N ARG A 710 -25.45 6.41 -15.93
CA ARG A 710 -26.83 6.45 -15.44
C ARG A 710 -27.09 7.57 -14.42
N ALA A 711 -26.03 8.21 -13.89
CA ALA A 711 -26.13 9.37 -12.99
C ALA A 711 -26.81 10.59 -13.65
N LEU A 712 -26.88 10.62 -14.99
CA LEU A 712 -27.69 11.56 -15.77
C LEU A 712 -29.18 11.59 -15.35
N GLY A 713 -29.68 10.54 -14.69
CA GLY A 713 -31.04 10.40 -14.18
C GLY A 713 -31.33 10.97 -12.77
N ARG A 714 -30.39 11.69 -12.13
CA ARG A 714 -30.50 12.20 -10.73
C ARG A 714 -30.59 11.12 -9.63
N GLN A 715 -30.08 9.92 -9.88
CA GLN A 715 -29.97 8.85 -8.88
C GLN A 715 -28.53 8.73 -8.36
N ASP A 716 -28.36 8.29 -7.11
CA ASP A 716 -27.03 8.07 -6.54
C ASP A 716 -26.38 6.83 -7.22
N PRO A 717 -25.18 6.97 -7.82
CA PRO A 717 -24.44 5.88 -8.42
C PRO A 717 -24.25 4.66 -7.49
N LEU A 718 -23.95 4.89 -6.21
CA LEU A 718 -23.68 3.81 -5.26
C LEU A 718 -24.93 2.98 -4.98
N ASP A 719 -26.11 3.60 -4.94
CA ASP A 719 -27.37 2.90 -4.74
C ASP A 719 -27.71 2.00 -5.93
N GLU A 720 -27.46 2.46 -7.16
CA GLU A 720 -27.67 1.66 -8.37
C GLU A 720 -26.68 0.48 -8.43
N TYR A 721 -25.42 0.71 -8.05
CA TYR A 721 -24.42 -0.35 -7.91
C TYR A 721 -24.90 -1.42 -6.91
N HIS A 722 -25.34 -1.01 -5.72
CA HIS A 722 -25.89 -1.94 -4.72
C HIS A 722 -27.13 -2.70 -5.22
N ARG A 723 -28.03 -2.04 -5.96
CA ARG A 723 -29.25 -2.64 -6.50
C ARG A 723 -28.97 -3.78 -7.47
N LEU A 724 -27.86 -3.72 -8.21
CA LEU A 724 -27.43 -4.76 -9.14
C LEU A 724 -26.55 -5.81 -8.48
N ALA A 725 -25.63 -5.39 -7.62
CA ALA A 725 -24.64 -6.24 -6.97
C ALA A 725 -25.24 -7.22 -5.93
N ILE A 726 -26.23 -6.78 -5.14
CA ILE A 726 -26.78 -7.60 -4.05
C ILE A 726 -27.58 -8.82 -4.59
N PRO A 727 -28.51 -8.66 -5.54
CA PRO A 727 -29.25 -9.82 -6.07
C PRO A 727 -28.36 -10.81 -6.79
N ALA A 728 -27.39 -10.33 -7.59
CA ALA A 728 -26.47 -11.20 -8.32
C ALA A 728 -25.59 -12.05 -7.39
N PHE A 729 -25.09 -11.46 -6.30
CA PHE A 729 -24.34 -12.22 -5.30
C PHE A 729 -25.20 -13.29 -4.61
N LYS A 730 -26.48 -12.99 -4.37
CA LYS A 730 -27.39 -13.99 -3.82
C LYS A 730 -27.61 -15.16 -4.78
N GLU A 731 -27.81 -14.86 -6.07
CA GLU A 731 -27.95 -15.88 -7.11
C GLU A 731 -26.70 -16.77 -7.21
N LEU A 732 -25.50 -16.16 -7.09
CA LEU A 732 -24.25 -16.91 -6.97
C LEU A 732 -24.28 -17.89 -5.79
N LEU A 733 -24.59 -17.42 -4.58
CA LEU A 733 -24.57 -18.27 -3.39
C LEU A 733 -25.60 -19.40 -3.46
N ASP A 734 -26.82 -19.08 -3.88
CA ASP A 734 -27.91 -20.05 -4.00
C ASP A 734 -27.62 -21.08 -5.11
N GLY A 735 -26.81 -20.73 -6.12
CA GLY A 735 -26.47 -21.58 -7.26
C GLY A 735 -25.28 -22.52 -7.06
N ILE A 736 -24.43 -22.33 -6.04
CA ILE A 736 -23.21 -23.14 -5.85
C ILE A 736 -23.53 -24.63 -5.72
N GLU A 737 -24.52 -24.97 -4.90
CA GLU A 737 -24.90 -26.37 -4.63
C GLU A 737 -25.38 -27.08 -5.89
N GLY A 738 -26.34 -26.50 -6.61
CA GLY A 738 -26.89 -27.08 -7.84
C GLY A 738 -25.82 -27.27 -8.91
N LYS A 739 -25.01 -26.23 -9.16
CA LYS A 739 -23.90 -26.30 -10.14
C LYS A 739 -22.84 -27.35 -9.76
N THR A 740 -22.62 -27.57 -8.45
CA THR A 740 -21.70 -28.61 -7.97
C THR A 740 -22.23 -30.00 -8.30
N VAL A 741 -23.53 -30.25 -8.05
CA VAL A 741 -24.18 -31.52 -8.36
C VAL A 741 -24.16 -31.77 -9.87
N ASP A 742 -24.57 -30.78 -10.67
CA ASP A 742 -24.58 -30.89 -12.13
C ASP A 742 -23.16 -31.22 -12.67
N LEU A 743 -22.14 -30.50 -12.21
CA LEU A 743 -20.76 -30.73 -12.64
C LEU A 743 -20.21 -32.09 -12.19
N PHE A 744 -20.63 -32.60 -11.03
CA PHE A 744 -20.25 -33.92 -10.57
C PHE A 744 -20.85 -35.02 -11.45
N GLU A 745 -22.14 -34.92 -11.80
CA GLU A 745 -22.82 -35.87 -12.70
C GLU A 745 -22.26 -35.84 -14.13
N GLU A 746 -21.81 -34.68 -14.61
CA GLU A 746 -21.15 -34.52 -15.91
C GLU A 746 -19.70 -35.02 -15.92
N SER A 747 -19.04 -35.05 -14.75
CA SER A 747 -17.66 -35.49 -14.62
C SER A 747 -17.61 -37.02 -14.55
N GLU A 748 -16.79 -37.66 -15.39
CA GLU A 748 -16.55 -39.12 -15.32
C GLU A 748 -15.69 -39.50 -14.10
N VAL A 749 -16.14 -39.19 -12.88
CA VAL A 749 -15.40 -39.33 -11.60
C VAL A 749 -15.12 -40.81 -11.24
N THR A 750 -15.69 -41.76 -11.97
CA THR A 750 -15.41 -43.19 -11.81
C THR A 750 -14.03 -43.61 -12.34
N ASP A 751 -13.33 -42.74 -13.10
CA ASP A 751 -11.95 -42.97 -13.51
C ASP A 751 -10.96 -42.62 -12.37
N PRO A 752 -10.17 -43.58 -11.85
CA PRO A 752 -9.16 -43.33 -10.82
C PRO A 752 -8.04 -42.36 -11.26
N GLU A 753 -7.86 -42.14 -12.57
CA GLU A 753 -6.91 -41.16 -13.10
C GLU A 753 -7.51 -39.74 -13.24
N TRP A 754 -8.80 -39.55 -13.01
CA TRP A 754 -9.47 -38.26 -13.12
C TRP A 754 -8.91 -37.26 -12.08
N THR A 755 -8.57 -36.07 -12.55
CA THR A 755 -8.13 -34.96 -11.71
C THR A 755 -8.99 -33.74 -11.94
N THR A 756 -8.90 -32.78 -11.02
CA THR A 756 -9.53 -31.47 -11.21
C THR A 756 -9.02 -30.71 -12.43
N ALA A 757 -7.87 -31.09 -13.02
CA ALA A 757 -7.42 -30.52 -14.29
C ALA A 757 -8.39 -30.84 -15.44
N ASP A 758 -9.08 -31.98 -15.33
CA ASP A 758 -9.97 -32.51 -16.35
C ASP A 758 -11.38 -31.88 -16.27
N SER A 759 -11.64 -31.07 -15.24
CA SER A 759 -12.89 -30.31 -15.07
C SER A 759 -13.03 -29.11 -16.02
N GLY A 760 -11.98 -28.76 -16.77
CA GLY A 760 -11.96 -27.61 -17.68
C GLY A 760 -11.93 -26.24 -16.98
N LEU A 761 -11.78 -26.21 -15.65
CA LEU A 761 -11.75 -24.98 -14.87
C LEU A 761 -10.35 -24.33 -14.90
N PRO A 762 -10.25 -23.02 -15.16
CA PRO A 762 -8.97 -22.34 -15.31
C PRO A 762 -8.18 -22.36 -14.00
N ARG A 763 -6.90 -22.75 -14.09
CA ARG A 763 -5.97 -22.70 -12.97
C ARG A 763 -5.29 -21.31 -12.89
N PRO A 764 -4.98 -20.82 -11.69
CA PRO A 764 -4.12 -19.66 -11.56
C PRO A 764 -2.74 -20.00 -12.11
N THR A 765 -2.33 -19.34 -13.18
CA THR A 765 -1.01 -19.52 -13.80
C THR A 765 -0.09 -18.33 -13.55
N SER A 766 -0.63 -17.17 -13.13
CA SER A 766 0.15 -15.95 -12.92
C SER A 766 -0.47 -14.98 -11.90
N THR A 767 0.37 -14.43 -11.03
CA THR A 767 -0.04 -13.44 -10.02
C THR A 767 0.34 -12.04 -10.49
N TRP A 768 -0.59 -11.08 -10.47
CA TRP A 768 -0.34 -9.71 -10.93
C TRP A 768 -0.93 -8.67 -9.98
N THR A 769 -0.19 -7.62 -9.60
CA THR A 769 -0.83 -6.47 -8.94
C THR A 769 -1.30 -5.51 -10.03
N TYR A 770 -2.58 -5.18 -10.13
CA TYR A 770 -2.98 -4.14 -11.07
C TYR A 770 -2.71 -2.78 -10.44
N MET A 771 -2.04 -1.88 -11.17
CA MET A 771 -2.12 -0.47 -10.84
C MET A 771 -3.47 0.03 -11.32
N VAL A 772 -4.45 -0.04 -10.44
CA VAL A 772 -5.66 0.75 -10.58
C VAL A 772 -5.35 2.08 -9.90
N HIS A 773 -4.88 3.06 -10.67
CA HIS A 773 -5.43 4.38 -10.42
C HIS A 773 -6.91 4.19 -10.64
N ASP A 774 -7.73 4.23 -9.58
CA ASP A 774 -9.17 4.16 -9.72
C ASP A 774 -9.58 5.17 -10.76
N ASN A 775 -9.87 4.64 -11.93
CA ASN A 775 -10.23 5.33 -13.14
C ASN A 775 -9.12 6.15 -13.84
N PRO A 776 -8.34 5.54 -14.76
CA PRO A 776 -7.60 6.32 -15.75
C PRO A 776 -8.53 7.18 -16.62
N PHE A 777 -9.86 6.96 -16.61
CA PHE A 777 -10.81 7.73 -17.41
C PHE A 777 -11.37 8.99 -16.74
N GLY A 778 -10.97 9.30 -15.50
CA GLY A 778 -11.51 10.41 -14.72
C GLY A 778 -13.02 10.32 -14.63
N SER A 779 -13.55 9.82 -13.51
CA SER A 779 -15.00 9.66 -13.37
C SER A 779 -15.72 10.99 -13.67
N GLU A 780 -16.90 10.94 -14.27
CA GLU A 780 -17.79 12.11 -14.31
C GLU A 780 -18.03 12.69 -12.91
N ILE A 781 -17.84 11.87 -11.86
CA ILE A 781 -17.79 12.26 -10.45
C ILE A 781 -16.61 13.18 -10.16
N GLU A 782 -15.39 12.95 -10.66
CA GLU A 782 -14.29 13.91 -10.50
C GLU A 782 -14.63 15.24 -11.17
N ARG A 783 -15.20 15.21 -12.40
CA ARG A 783 -15.68 16.42 -13.08
C ARG A 783 -16.79 17.13 -12.31
N PHE A 784 -17.73 16.38 -11.74
CA PHE A 784 -18.84 16.90 -10.95
C PHE A 784 -18.40 17.41 -9.58
N ILE A 785 -17.42 16.76 -8.93
CA ILE A 785 -16.84 17.18 -7.65
C ILE A 785 -15.98 18.42 -7.86
N THR A 786 -15.12 18.48 -8.88
CA THR A 786 -14.35 19.69 -9.20
C THR A 786 -15.30 20.85 -9.57
N ALA A 787 -16.40 20.58 -10.29
CA ALA A 787 -17.41 21.59 -10.60
C ALA A 787 -18.24 22.02 -9.37
N ALA A 788 -18.63 21.08 -8.50
CA ALA A 788 -19.41 21.35 -7.29
C ALA A 788 -18.56 22.01 -6.19
N ALA A 789 -17.29 21.65 -6.06
CA ALA A 789 -16.33 22.32 -5.18
C ALA A 789 -16.08 23.76 -5.65
N ARG A 790 -15.97 23.99 -6.97
CA ARG A 790 -15.93 25.35 -7.55
C ARG A 790 -17.21 26.14 -7.25
N ALA A 791 -18.38 25.51 -7.26
CA ALA A 791 -19.67 26.16 -6.96
C ALA A 791 -19.89 26.43 -5.46
N LEU A 792 -19.46 25.53 -4.57
CA LEU A 792 -19.60 25.65 -3.11
C LEU A 792 -18.65 26.69 -2.50
N LEU A 793 -17.51 26.97 -3.14
CA LEU A 793 -16.57 28.01 -2.74
C LEU A 793 -17.02 29.43 -3.17
N GLY A 794 -18.23 29.58 -3.71
CA GLY A 794 -18.80 30.89 -4.06
C GLY A 794 -18.32 31.42 -5.40
N LYS A 795 -18.44 30.61 -6.46
CA LYS A 795 -18.53 31.09 -7.84
C LYS A 795 -19.86 30.66 -8.45
#